data_AF-A0A170V4D5-F1
#
_entry.id   AF-A0A170V4D5-F1
#
_cell.length_a   1.000
_cell.length_b   1.000
_cell.length_c   1.000
_cell.angle_alpha   90.00
_cell.angle_beta   90.00
_cell.angle_gamma   90.00
#
_symmetry.space_group_name_H-M   'P 1'
#
loop_
_entity.id
_entity.type
_entity.pdbx_description
1 polymer ?
#
loop_
_entity_poly.entity_id
_entity_poly.type
_entity_poly.pdbx_seq_one_letter_code
_entity_poly.pdbx_strand_id
1 'polypeptide(L)'
;MNEVEGVPRAEGRKQLPLLPPAGTDARPGRFTRSGVRSRHLRAHVLVAGWAALALLAATAQGTLPVARWLAVHLFLLGAATTAIVVWSEHFAVAMLHARQPDRRWSAVRLGGVNLSVAGVLAGVWADLPALIVAACAGLVAAVVAHLVVLVRMGRGALGGRLAPVAGYYRAAAAALAAGAALGGLLAVGAVGPHGHAGLRLAHIHLTLLGWMGLPVLGTLFMLWPTVLGVRMHENTTRTARRVLALTGGGLAVAVTGMAAGRHEAAAAGLAGYAAGAAVVVRLLAVTVRRGRSPVSASAAWTLAASAGWLVAGVAVDLVLLATRSTTAALDGVDVLLPLFLLGFVAQVLIGALTYLLPVVLSGGPGERAGLRAVLERGWVPRLIALDLAVALLVLPLPEPAATAGTVLAAGAAVAFLVPVAAVLGRRARPGRGPSRAPALIGTAVASVVTVLAVLVANSGAGGTTGSASHEAAGAGGAGTVTTTRTVSVSLGTMRVTPNRIEVARGTALRLRVTNRDAQRHDLRIEDGPATPLLSRGESHTLDLGTVTSDRKGWCTVPGHRAAGMTLDIVVGGGTHGSPEQDGHTMAAAPGKGLDLAAGFSRGWQPRSAALPAAPGTRVHKAELRARRTTVEVAPGVWQEMWTFGGTAPGPTLRGTVGDIFEITLVNDDPAMGHGIDFHAGALAPDRPMRTLRPGERLVYRFRAERAGAWLYHCSTAPMLQHMGNGMYGAVIVDPPGLAKADREYVLVSSQLYLGTPGSEAQVAKMRQNTPDAWMFNGVAAQYAKAPLTARAGQRVRFWVVAAGPSDGIAFHVVGTVFDTVYKEGAYLLRPGDKGGSQVLDLAPAQGGFVETVFPEAGHYPFVDHDMRHAEAGAHGMVKVE
;
A
#
# COMPACT_ATOMS: atom_id res chain seq x y z
N MET A 1 13.55 -41.75 82.60
CA MET A 1 14.96 -41.37 82.77
C MET A 1 15.23 -40.26 81.78
N ASN A 2 15.20 -39.01 82.27
CA ASN A 2 15.54 -37.73 81.62
C ASN A 2 14.70 -37.39 80.35
N GLU A 3 13.85 -36.34 80.25
CA GLU A 3 13.92 -34.95 80.76
C GLU A 3 15.03 -34.14 80.04
N VAL A 4 14.89 -32.87 79.61
CA VAL A 4 13.86 -31.80 79.73
C VAL A 4 13.28 -31.49 78.31
N GLU A 5 12.45 -30.49 77.93
CA GLU A 5 11.80 -29.28 78.50
C GLU A 5 10.46 -28.99 77.74
N GLY A 6 9.97 -27.73 77.66
CA GLY A 6 8.75 -27.31 76.92
C GLY A 6 8.78 -25.84 76.42
N VAL A 7 8.03 -25.47 75.37
CA VAL A 7 6.66 -24.88 75.44
C VAL A 7 6.71 -23.37 75.79
N PRO A 8 6.14 -22.45 74.95
CA PRO A 8 4.70 -22.45 74.65
C PRO A 8 4.22 -22.10 73.23
N ARG A 9 2.99 -22.51 72.93
CA ARG A 9 2.11 -21.91 71.91
C ARG A 9 0.93 -21.22 72.61
N ALA A 10 0.52 -20.04 72.12
CA ALA A 10 -0.69 -19.36 72.58
C ALA A 10 -1.95 -19.90 71.89
N GLU A 11 -3.08 -19.81 72.59
CA GLU A 11 -4.37 -20.40 72.18
C GLU A 11 -5.18 -19.53 71.20
N GLY A 12 -6.19 -20.16 70.58
CA GLY A 12 -7.53 -19.56 70.60
C GLY A 12 -8.06 -18.93 69.31
N ARG A 13 -8.96 -19.64 68.63
CA ARG A 13 -10.26 -19.06 68.23
C ARG A 13 -11.34 -20.14 68.03
N LYS A 14 -12.57 -19.78 68.41
CA LYS A 14 -13.72 -20.69 68.52
C LYS A 14 -14.29 -21.05 67.14
N GLN A 15 -14.97 -22.20 67.07
CA GLN A 15 -15.79 -22.62 65.93
C GLN A 15 -16.95 -21.64 65.69
N LEU A 16 -17.41 -21.56 64.43
CA LEU A 16 -18.74 -21.05 64.06
C LEU A 16 -19.56 -22.19 63.40
N PRO A 17 -20.91 -22.13 63.41
CA PRO A 17 -21.74 -23.27 63.00
C PRO A 17 -21.67 -23.62 61.51
N LEU A 18 -21.97 -24.89 61.22
CA LEU A 18 -22.23 -25.38 59.87
C LEU A 18 -23.50 -24.73 59.31
N LEU A 19 -23.36 -24.01 58.19
CA LEU A 19 -24.50 -23.64 57.34
C LEU A 19 -24.90 -24.85 56.46
N PRO A 20 -26.21 -25.05 56.19
CA PRO A 20 -26.67 -26.15 55.34
C PRO A 20 -26.17 -25.99 53.88
N PRO A 21 -26.11 -27.08 53.10
CA PRO A 21 -25.63 -27.04 51.72
C PRO A 21 -26.50 -26.09 50.88
N ALA A 22 -25.88 -25.02 50.38
CA ALA A 22 -26.56 -24.05 49.52
C ALA A 22 -27.02 -24.73 48.22
N GLY A 23 -28.34 -24.76 48.00
CA GLY A 23 -28.96 -25.40 46.85
C GLY A 23 -28.47 -24.85 45.50
N THR A 24 -28.66 -25.64 44.44
CA THR A 24 -28.11 -25.42 43.09
C THR A 24 -28.78 -24.29 42.29
N ASP A 25 -29.16 -23.20 42.94
CA ASP A 25 -29.84 -22.06 42.34
C ASP A 25 -28.92 -20.83 42.20
N ALA A 26 -27.89 -21.01 41.35
CA ALA A 26 -26.89 -20.00 41.05
C ALA A 26 -27.48 -18.85 40.20
N ARG A 27 -28.26 -17.96 40.85
CA ARG A 27 -28.90 -16.78 40.26
C ARG A 27 -27.98 -16.13 39.21
N PRO A 28 -28.36 -16.11 37.91
CA PRO A 28 -27.46 -15.68 36.84
C PRO A 28 -27.03 -14.23 37.05
N GLY A 29 -25.72 -14.04 37.21
CA GLY A 29 -25.12 -12.75 37.56
C GLY A 29 -25.45 -11.62 36.58
N ARG A 30 -25.20 -10.38 37.01
CA ARG A 30 -25.59 -9.14 36.30
C ARG A 30 -25.13 -9.05 34.82
N PHE A 31 -24.09 -9.80 34.45
CA PHE A 31 -23.57 -9.93 33.09
C PHE A 31 -24.31 -10.95 32.18
N THR A 32 -25.00 -11.96 32.73
CA THR A 32 -25.74 -12.96 31.92
C THR A 32 -27.16 -12.51 31.62
N ARG A 33 -27.85 -11.83 32.54
CA ARG A 33 -29.22 -11.31 32.29
C ARG A 33 -29.30 -10.19 31.25
N SER A 34 -28.19 -9.49 30.98
CA SER A 34 -28.18 -8.26 30.17
C SER A 34 -27.82 -8.44 28.69
N GLY A 35 -27.58 -9.67 28.23
CA GLY A 35 -27.24 -9.98 26.81
C GLY A 35 -25.87 -9.47 26.33
N VAL A 36 -25.26 -8.51 27.02
CA VAL A 36 -23.94 -7.86 26.79
C VAL A 36 -22.87 -8.84 26.35
N ARG A 37 -22.79 -10.01 27.01
CA ARG A 37 -21.82 -11.07 26.69
C ARG A 37 -21.87 -11.51 25.22
N SER A 38 -23.07 -11.66 24.64
CA SER A 38 -23.27 -12.08 23.25
C SER A 38 -22.93 -11.00 22.20
N ARG A 39 -22.84 -9.74 22.63
CA ARG A 39 -22.46 -8.60 21.79
C ARG A 39 -20.94 -8.47 21.70
N HIS A 40 -20.27 -8.49 22.86
CA HIS A 40 -18.80 -8.41 22.93
C HIS A 40 -18.12 -9.54 22.14
N LEU A 41 -18.56 -10.79 22.30
CA LEU A 41 -17.97 -11.90 21.56
C LEU A 41 -18.17 -11.78 20.03
N ARG A 42 -19.27 -11.19 19.54
CA ARG A 42 -19.44 -10.88 18.10
C ARG A 42 -18.51 -9.77 17.62
N ALA A 43 -18.32 -8.71 18.42
CA ALA A 43 -17.36 -7.67 18.10
C ALA A 43 -15.93 -8.22 18.02
N HIS A 44 -15.55 -9.14 18.91
CA HIS A 44 -14.23 -9.78 18.85
C HIS A 44 -14.00 -10.59 17.56
N VAL A 45 -15.02 -11.22 16.97
CA VAL A 45 -14.90 -11.87 15.64
C VAL A 45 -14.57 -10.84 14.55
N LEU A 46 -15.15 -9.63 14.59
CA LEU A 46 -14.84 -8.58 13.62
C LEU A 46 -13.42 -8.02 13.80
N VAL A 47 -12.98 -7.81 15.05
CA VAL A 47 -11.57 -7.46 15.36
C VAL A 47 -10.61 -8.52 14.82
N ALA A 48 -10.97 -9.80 14.91
CA ALA A 48 -10.19 -10.90 14.35
C ALA A 48 -10.08 -10.86 12.83
N GLY A 49 -11.18 -10.63 12.10
CA GLY A 49 -11.18 -10.53 10.65
C GLY A 49 -10.30 -9.38 10.14
N TRP A 50 -10.45 -8.19 10.74
CA TRP A 50 -9.62 -7.03 10.39
C TRP A 50 -8.13 -7.27 10.63
N ALA A 51 -7.80 -7.86 11.78
CA ALA A 51 -6.42 -8.17 12.10
C ALA A 51 -5.83 -9.27 11.21
N ALA A 52 -6.65 -10.25 10.79
CA ALA A 52 -6.23 -11.28 9.83
C ALA A 52 -5.83 -10.69 8.48
N LEU A 53 -6.66 -9.78 7.96
CA LEU A 53 -6.34 -9.03 6.74
C LEU A 53 -5.10 -8.14 6.92
N ALA A 54 -4.95 -7.49 8.08
CA ALA A 54 -3.80 -6.63 8.38
C ALA A 54 -2.46 -7.39 8.36
N LEU A 55 -2.43 -8.63 8.88
CA LEU A 55 -1.28 -9.52 8.75
C LEU A 55 -1.02 -9.88 7.29
N LEU A 56 -2.04 -10.30 6.53
CA LEU A 56 -1.88 -10.74 5.15
C LEU A 56 -1.30 -9.61 4.27
N ALA A 57 -1.84 -8.39 4.39
CA ALA A 57 -1.32 -7.20 3.74
C ALA A 57 0.14 -6.91 4.14
N ALA A 58 0.48 -7.08 5.41
CA ALA A 58 1.84 -6.89 5.89
C ALA A 58 2.83 -7.95 5.36
N THR A 59 2.43 -9.23 5.30
CA THR A 59 3.27 -10.31 4.74
C THR A 59 3.48 -10.17 3.23
N ALA A 60 2.58 -9.48 2.54
CA ALA A 60 2.65 -9.25 1.10
C ALA A 60 3.40 -7.95 0.70
N GLN A 61 4.30 -7.45 1.54
CA GLN A 61 5.07 -6.21 1.29
C GLN A 61 5.96 -6.24 0.04
N GLY A 62 6.29 -7.42 -0.49
CA GLY A 62 7.01 -7.58 -1.75
C GLY A 62 6.13 -7.65 -3.01
N THR A 63 4.80 -7.74 -2.87
CA THR A 63 3.88 -8.04 -4.00
C THR A 63 2.64 -7.16 -4.09
N LEU A 64 2.19 -6.54 -2.99
CA LEU A 64 1.05 -5.61 -3.03
C LEU A 64 1.52 -4.14 -3.10
N PRO A 65 0.98 -3.32 -4.04
CA PRO A 65 1.11 -1.88 -3.92
C PRO A 65 0.48 -1.41 -2.60
N VAL A 66 1.06 -0.36 -2.01
CA VAL A 66 0.67 0.23 -0.72
C VAL A 66 0.54 -0.74 0.48
N ALA A 67 1.12 -1.95 0.42
CA ALA A 67 1.05 -2.99 1.46
C ALA A 67 1.21 -2.49 2.92
N ARG A 68 2.21 -1.63 3.17
CA ARG A 68 2.50 -1.06 4.49
C ARG A 68 1.40 -0.09 4.97
N TRP A 69 0.86 0.74 4.08
CA TRP A 69 -0.30 1.59 4.38
C TRP A 69 -1.52 0.73 4.70
N LEU A 70 -1.77 -0.30 3.87
CA LEU A 70 -2.90 -1.20 3.98
C LEU A 70 -2.87 -1.98 5.30
N ALA A 71 -1.71 -2.53 5.68
CA ALA A 71 -1.51 -3.19 6.97
C ALA A 71 -1.80 -2.27 8.17
N VAL A 72 -1.24 -1.06 8.18
CA VAL A 72 -1.45 -0.08 9.26
C VAL A 72 -2.92 0.33 9.38
N HIS A 73 -3.63 0.53 8.26
CA HIS A 73 -5.04 0.93 8.29
C HIS A 73 -5.98 -0.24 8.60
N LEU A 74 -5.77 -1.44 8.05
CA LEU A 74 -6.52 -2.64 8.46
C LEU A 74 -6.40 -2.89 9.97
N PHE A 75 -5.22 -2.65 10.55
CA PHE A 75 -4.99 -2.77 11.98
C PHE A 75 -5.66 -1.65 12.79
N LEU A 76 -5.31 -0.38 12.53
CA LEU A 76 -5.78 0.76 13.33
C LEU A 76 -7.24 1.11 13.03
N LEU A 77 -7.56 1.31 11.75
CA LEU A 77 -8.88 1.74 11.28
C LEU A 77 -9.89 0.59 11.28
N GLY A 78 -9.46 -0.65 11.03
CA GLY A 78 -10.29 -1.85 11.17
C GLY A 78 -10.38 -2.38 12.60
N ALA A 79 -9.33 -3.07 13.05
CA ALA A 79 -9.35 -3.87 14.27
C ALA A 79 -9.45 -3.01 15.55
N ALA A 80 -8.54 -2.04 15.74
CA ALA A 80 -8.50 -1.23 16.95
C ALA A 80 -9.73 -0.31 17.08
N THR A 81 -10.16 0.33 15.99
CA THR A 81 -11.37 1.15 15.93
C THR A 81 -12.63 0.35 16.31
N THR A 82 -12.78 -0.87 15.78
CA THR A 82 -13.89 -1.77 16.14
C THR A 82 -13.90 -2.11 17.63
N ALA A 83 -12.72 -2.31 18.24
CA ALA A 83 -12.60 -2.50 19.69
C ALA A 83 -12.98 -1.22 20.48
N ILE A 84 -12.46 -0.05 20.08
CA ILE A 84 -12.68 1.22 20.81
C ILE A 84 -14.14 1.64 20.77
N VAL A 85 -14.85 1.52 19.63
CA VAL A 85 -16.29 1.81 19.54
C VAL A 85 -17.10 0.98 20.55
N VAL A 86 -16.76 -0.31 20.70
CA VAL A 86 -17.49 -1.24 21.57
C VAL A 86 -17.14 -1.05 23.05
N TRP A 87 -15.87 -0.83 23.38
CA TRP A 87 -15.44 -0.61 24.77
C TRP A 87 -15.76 0.79 25.30
N SER A 88 -15.70 1.83 24.45
CA SER A 88 -16.08 3.20 24.85
C SER A 88 -17.54 3.31 25.27
N GLU A 89 -18.47 2.67 24.57
CA GLU A 89 -19.89 2.59 24.99
C GLU A 89 -20.02 1.83 26.32
N HIS A 90 -19.32 0.71 26.48
CA HIS A 90 -19.36 -0.11 27.69
C HIS A 90 -18.84 0.64 28.93
N PHE A 91 -17.71 1.34 28.80
CA PHE A 91 -17.16 2.14 29.89
C PHE A 91 -17.96 3.42 30.13
N ALA A 92 -18.52 4.06 29.10
CA ALA A 92 -19.41 5.20 29.28
C ALA A 92 -20.68 4.83 30.09
N VAL A 93 -21.29 3.67 29.81
CA VAL A 93 -22.39 3.12 30.64
C VAL A 93 -21.93 2.97 32.10
N ALA A 94 -20.77 2.37 32.33
CA ALA A 94 -20.28 2.07 33.67
C ALA A 94 -19.94 3.32 34.51
N MET A 95 -19.25 4.31 33.93
CA MET A 95 -18.76 5.47 34.69
C MET A 95 -19.82 6.56 34.90
N LEU A 96 -20.76 6.70 33.94
CA LEU A 96 -21.86 7.65 34.02
C LEU A 96 -23.09 7.08 34.76
N HIS A 97 -23.09 5.77 35.07
CA HIS A 97 -24.27 5.02 35.54
C HIS A 97 -25.48 5.16 34.60
N ALA A 98 -25.22 5.38 33.31
CA ALA A 98 -26.24 5.60 32.30
C ALA A 98 -27.00 4.31 31.96
N ARG A 99 -28.23 4.44 31.45
CA ARG A 99 -28.94 3.31 30.83
C ARG A 99 -28.16 2.83 29.60
N GLN A 100 -28.21 1.53 29.30
CA GLN A 100 -27.58 0.99 28.08
C GLN A 100 -28.32 1.53 26.85
N PRO A 101 -27.59 1.98 25.80
CA PRO A 101 -28.21 2.34 24.52
C PRO A 101 -28.96 1.15 23.89
N ASP A 102 -29.93 1.44 23.02
CA ASP A 102 -30.68 0.40 22.32
C ASP A 102 -29.78 -0.54 21.51
N ARG A 103 -30.13 -1.84 21.52
CA ARG A 103 -29.37 -2.92 20.93
C ARG A 103 -29.38 -2.88 19.40
N ARG A 104 -30.46 -2.43 18.75
CA ARG A 104 -30.51 -2.28 17.28
C ARG A 104 -29.64 -1.10 16.86
N TRP A 105 -29.83 0.07 17.46
CA TRP A 105 -29.03 1.26 17.19
C TRP A 105 -27.53 1.05 17.43
N SER A 106 -27.15 0.34 18.51
CA SER A 106 -25.76 0.00 18.79
C SER A 106 -25.18 -1.10 17.90
N ALA A 107 -26.00 -1.87 17.17
CA ALA A 107 -25.54 -2.74 16.09
C ALA A 107 -25.36 -1.95 14.78
N VAL A 108 -26.34 -1.08 14.44
CA VAL A 108 -26.30 -0.23 13.23
C VAL A 108 -25.06 0.67 13.22
N ARG A 109 -24.72 1.35 14.32
CA ARG A 109 -23.49 2.17 14.38
C ARG A 109 -22.23 1.34 14.15
N LEU A 110 -22.13 0.15 14.75
CA LEU A 110 -20.94 -0.71 14.62
C LEU A 110 -20.79 -1.25 13.20
N GLY A 111 -21.90 -1.65 12.57
CA GLY A 111 -21.95 -2.05 11.16
C GLY A 111 -21.60 -0.91 10.21
N GLY A 112 -22.18 0.28 10.42
CA GLY A 112 -21.89 1.47 9.62
C GLY A 112 -20.41 1.88 9.66
N VAL A 113 -19.77 1.85 10.84
CA VAL A 113 -18.32 2.03 10.94
C VAL A 113 -17.57 0.96 10.14
N ASN A 114 -17.88 -0.33 10.34
CA ASN A 114 -17.14 -1.42 9.69
C ASN A 114 -17.30 -1.43 8.16
N LEU A 115 -18.51 -1.16 7.65
CA LEU A 115 -18.77 -1.04 6.22
C LEU A 115 -18.03 0.16 5.61
N SER A 116 -18.02 1.30 6.30
CA SER A 116 -17.32 2.50 5.83
C SER A 116 -15.80 2.29 5.83
N VAL A 117 -15.25 1.61 6.84
CA VAL A 117 -13.84 1.23 6.87
C VAL A 117 -13.48 0.29 5.71
N ALA A 118 -14.32 -0.71 5.42
CA ALA A 118 -14.16 -1.58 4.26
C ALA A 118 -14.14 -0.79 2.95
N GLY A 119 -15.07 0.17 2.78
CA GLY A 119 -15.13 1.05 1.62
C GLY A 119 -13.88 1.93 1.45
N VAL A 120 -13.35 2.53 2.54
CA VAL A 120 -12.12 3.34 2.47
C VAL A 120 -10.92 2.49 2.07
N LEU A 121 -10.78 1.31 2.66
CA LEU A 121 -9.66 0.40 2.38
C LEU A 121 -9.71 -0.16 0.95
N ALA A 122 -10.89 -0.59 0.48
CA ALA A 122 -11.09 -1.05 -0.89
C ALA A 122 -10.92 0.10 -1.90
N GLY A 123 -11.43 1.29 -1.58
CA GLY A 123 -11.29 2.48 -2.42
C GLY A 123 -9.85 2.92 -2.63
N VAL A 124 -9.01 2.90 -1.58
CA VAL A 124 -7.58 3.23 -1.71
C VAL A 124 -6.78 2.10 -2.37
N TRP A 125 -7.15 0.83 -2.15
CA TRP A 125 -6.46 -0.31 -2.76
C TRP A 125 -6.75 -0.45 -4.26
N ALA A 126 -7.98 -0.14 -4.71
CA ALA A 126 -8.39 -0.19 -6.11
C ALA A 126 -8.35 1.17 -6.84
N ASP A 127 -7.78 2.20 -6.20
CA ASP A 127 -7.73 3.60 -6.67
C ASP A 127 -9.07 4.14 -7.22
N LEU A 128 -10.10 4.13 -6.37
CA LEU A 128 -11.46 4.56 -6.69
C LEU A 128 -11.85 5.82 -5.88
N PRO A 129 -11.50 7.05 -6.32
CA PRO A 129 -11.77 8.29 -5.60
C PRO A 129 -13.22 8.48 -5.13
N ALA A 130 -14.21 8.10 -5.96
CA ALA A 130 -15.62 8.19 -5.60
C ALA A 130 -15.98 7.29 -4.40
N LEU A 131 -15.42 6.07 -4.34
CA LEU A 131 -15.60 5.14 -3.22
C LEU A 131 -14.87 5.64 -1.98
N ILE A 132 -13.65 6.20 -2.12
CA ILE A 132 -12.90 6.81 -1.01
C ILE A 132 -13.72 7.94 -0.38
N VAL A 133 -14.24 8.88 -1.17
CA VAL A 133 -15.05 10.01 -0.67
C VAL A 133 -16.33 9.52 0.01
N ALA A 134 -17.10 8.65 -0.65
CA ALA A 134 -18.35 8.12 -0.10
C ALA A 134 -18.13 7.35 1.22
N ALA A 135 -17.08 6.53 1.29
CA ALA A 135 -16.76 5.74 2.46
C ALA A 135 -16.16 6.58 3.60
N CYS A 136 -15.33 7.59 3.32
CA CYS A 136 -14.91 8.55 4.34
C CYS A 136 -16.09 9.36 4.90
N ALA A 137 -17.02 9.81 4.05
CA ALA A 137 -18.24 10.49 4.49
C ALA A 137 -19.12 9.58 5.38
N GLY A 138 -19.31 8.32 4.97
CA GLY A 138 -20.01 7.30 5.78
C GLY A 138 -19.34 7.04 7.13
N LEU A 139 -18.02 6.97 7.16
CA LEU A 139 -17.24 6.79 8.38
C LEU A 139 -17.41 7.98 9.33
N VAL A 140 -17.29 9.22 8.81
CA VAL A 140 -17.53 10.44 9.58
C VAL A 140 -18.95 10.43 10.17
N ALA A 141 -19.97 10.13 9.37
CA ALA A 141 -21.36 10.06 9.84
C ALA A 141 -21.56 9.01 10.94
N ALA A 142 -20.99 7.81 10.78
CA ALA A 142 -21.11 6.73 11.76
C ALA A 142 -20.37 7.04 13.09
N VAL A 143 -19.21 7.70 13.02
CA VAL A 143 -18.43 8.13 14.19
C VAL A 143 -19.11 9.32 14.89
N VAL A 144 -19.67 10.28 14.15
CA VAL A 144 -20.46 11.39 14.72
C VAL A 144 -21.73 10.85 15.39
N ALA A 145 -22.41 9.85 14.82
CA ALA A 145 -23.54 9.18 15.47
C ALA A 145 -23.13 8.51 16.79
N HIS A 146 -21.91 7.94 16.88
CA HIS A 146 -21.38 7.39 18.13
C HIS A 146 -21.04 8.47 19.16
N LEU A 147 -20.43 9.59 18.73
CA LEU A 147 -20.19 10.76 19.56
C LEU A 147 -21.49 11.33 20.14
N VAL A 148 -22.56 11.44 19.34
CA VAL A 148 -23.89 11.89 19.79
C VAL A 148 -24.45 10.97 20.87
N VAL A 149 -24.29 9.65 20.77
CA VAL A 149 -24.67 8.71 21.84
C VAL A 149 -23.84 8.95 23.11
N LEU A 150 -22.52 9.04 23.01
CA LEU A 150 -21.63 9.29 24.16
C LEU A 150 -21.91 10.65 24.84
N VAL A 151 -22.35 11.66 24.10
CA VAL A 151 -22.80 12.96 24.63
C VAL A 151 -24.17 12.85 25.30
N ARG A 152 -25.16 12.24 24.64
CA ARG A 152 -26.52 12.04 25.19
C ARG A 152 -26.49 11.25 26.51
N MET A 153 -25.66 10.20 26.62
CA MET A 153 -25.47 9.43 27.86
C MET A 153 -24.94 10.26 29.05
N GLY A 154 -24.38 11.45 28.82
CA GLY A 154 -23.93 12.35 29.88
C GLY A 154 -24.97 13.39 30.32
N ARG A 155 -26.06 13.59 29.56
CA ARG A 155 -27.12 14.55 29.90
C ARG A 155 -28.12 13.85 30.84
N GLY A 156 -28.31 14.41 32.04
CA GLY A 156 -29.16 13.82 33.08
C GLY A 156 -28.52 12.66 33.88
N ALA A 157 -27.23 12.39 33.70
CA ALA A 157 -26.52 11.37 34.47
C ALA A 157 -26.02 11.92 35.83
N LEU A 158 -26.32 11.21 36.92
CA LEU A 158 -25.67 11.43 38.23
C LEU A 158 -24.22 10.91 38.18
N GLY A 159 -23.36 11.70 37.52
CA GLY A 159 -21.99 11.31 37.19
C GLY A 159 -21.14 11.04 38.43
N GLY A 160 -20.69 9.80 38.60
CA GLY A 160 -19.80 9.42 39.70
C GLY A 160 -18.40 10.05 39.57
N ARG A 161 -17.49 9.72 40.51
CA ARG A 161 -16.10 10.23 40.53
C ARG A 161 -15.31 10.02 39.21
N LEU A 162 -15.74 9.08 38.36
CA LEU A 162 -15.14 8.80 37.04
C LEU A 162 -15.83 9.50 35.85
N ALA A 163 -16.90 10.27 36.04
CA ALA A 163 -17.62 10.92 34.93
C ALA A 163 -16.74 11.76 33.97
N PRO A 164 -15.66 12.45 34.41
CA PRO A 164 -14.75 13.14 33.48
C PRO A 164 -14.04 12.22 32.47
N VAL A 165 -13.86 10.93 32.80
CA VAL A 165 -13.23 9.96 31.90
C VAL A 165 -14.08 9.73 30.64
N ALA A 166 -15.40 9.92 30.71
CA ALA A 166 -16.26 9.90 29.53
C ALA A 166 -15.94 11.01 28.51
N GLY A 167 -15.24 12.08 28.92
CA GLY A 167 -14.76 13.13 28.02
C GLY A 167 -13.69 12.67 27.04
N TYR A 168 -12.83 11.71 27.43
CA TYR A 168 -11.76 11.19 26.58
C TYR A 168 -12.31 10.48 25.35
N TYR A 169 -13.31 9.61 25.51
CA TYR A 169 -13.92 8.90 24.38
C TYR A 169 -14.71 9.84 23.44
N ARG A 170 -15.22 10.97 23.95
CA ARG A 170 -15.86 12.01 23.13
C ARG A 170 -14.81 12.77 22.29
N ALA A 171 -13.73 13.21 22.92
CA ALA A 171 -12.62 13.86 22.24
C ALA A 171 -11.98 12.93 21.18
N ALA A 172 -11.80 11.65 21.51
CA ALA A 172 -11.32 10.63 20.59
C ALA A 172 -12.24 10.47 19.37
N ALA A 173 -13.56 10.35 19.57
CA ALA A 173 -14.51 10.22 18.45
C ALA A 173 -14.54 11.47 17.55
N ALA A 174 -14.41 12.67 18.12
CA ALA A 174 -14.24 13.90 17.35
C ALA A 174 -12.92 13.90 16.55
N ALA A 175 -11.82 13.42 17.16
CA ALA A 175 -10.52 13.30 16.49
C ALA A 175 -10.54 12.29 15.33
N LEU A 176 -11.20 11.13 15.49
CA LEU A 176 -11.37 10.17 14.39
C LEU A 176 -12.21 10.77 13.23
N ALA A 177 -13.28 11.50 13.52
CA ALA A 177 -14.08 12.14 12.48
C ALA A 177 -13.26 13.17 11.66
N ALA A 178 -12.49 14.02 12.34
CA ALA A 178 -11.57 14.95 11.67
C ALA A 178 -10.46 14.21 10.90
N GLY A 179 -9.89 13.16 11.49
CA GLY A 179 -8.84 12.34 10.88
C GLY A 179 -9.33 11.61 9.63
N ALA A 180 -10.55 11.09 9.62
CA ALA A 180 -11.18 10.43 8.48
C ALA A 180 -11.45 11.40 7.31
N ALA A 181 -11.90 12.63 7.62
CA ALA A 181 -12.08 13.68 6.62
C ALA A 181 -10.76 14.09 5.96
N LEU A 182 -9.71 14.37 6.77
CA LEU A 182 -8.37 14.67 6.24
C LEU A 182 -7.78 13.48 5.46
N GLY A 183 -7.99 12.25 5.95
CA GLY A 183 -7.52 11.04 5.26
C GLY A 183 -8.13 10.88 3.87
N GLY A 184 -9.44 11.16 3.73
CA GLY A 184 -10.12 11.16 2.43
C GLY A 184 -9.57 12.22 1.47
N LEU A 185 -9.41 13.47 1.94
CA LEU A 185 -8.84 14.57 1.14
C LEU A 185 -7.41 14.30 0.67
N LEU A 186 -6.57 13.71 1.53
CA LEU A 186 -5.20 13.31 1.20
C LEU A 186 -5.18 12.15 0.20
N ALA A 187 -6.09 11.17 0.34
CA ALA A 187 -6.14 9.98 -0.50
C ALA A 187 -6.61 10.27 -1.93
N VAL A 188 -7.52 11.24 -2.14
CA VAL A 188 -7.99 11.64 -3.49
C VAL A 188 -7.19 12.79 -4.12
N GLY A 189 -6.03 13.14 -3.57
CA GLY A 189 -5.16 14.18 -4.13
C GLY A 189 -5.70 15.62 -4.04
N ALA A 190 -6.79 15.87 -3.31
CA ALA A 190 -7.44 17.19 -3.21
C ALA A 190 -6.65 18.23 -2.38
N VAL A 191 -5.37 17.99 -2.12
CA VAL A 191 -4.49 18.80 -1.27
C VAL A 191 -3.22 19.17 -2.05
N GLY A 192 -3.08 20.45 -2.40
CA GLY A 192 -1.93 20.94 -3.16
C GLY A 192 -0.58 20.80 -2.43
N PRO A 193 0.56 20.84 -3.17
CA PRO A 193 1.88 20.46 -2.64
C PRO A 193 2.37 21.26 -1.43
N HIS A 194 1.88 22.48 -1.23
CA HIS A 194 2.26 23.32 -0.10
C HIS A 194 1.63 22.87 1.23
N GLY A 195 0.43 22.29 1.22
CA GLY A 195 -0.29 21.87 2.43
C GLY A 195 -0.10 20.38 2.82
N HIS A 196 0.31 19.53 1.88
CA HIS A 196 0.24 18.07 2.03
C HIS A 196 0.94 17.52 3.28
N ALA A 197 2.18 17.94 3.55
CA ALA A 197 2.96 17.42 4.70
C ALA A 197 2.30 17.77 6.05
N GLY A 198 1.82 19.01 6.20
CA GLY A 198 1.14 19.47 7.42
C GLY A 198 -0.19 18.75 7.67
N LEU A 199 -0.98 18.54 6.60
CA LEU A 199 -2.24 17.81 6.70
C LEU A 199 -2.05 16.29 6.90
N ARG A 200 -0.98 15.69 6.34
CA ARG A 200 -0.61 14.29 6.62
C ARG A 200 -0.18 14.10 8.08
N LEU A 201 0.65 14.98 8.63
CA LEU A 201 1.00 14.97 10.06
C LEU A 201 -0.23 15.19 10.97
N ALA A 202 -1.11 16.12 10.61
CA ALA A 202 -2.38 16.36 11.31
C ALA A 202 -3.28 15.11 11.35
N HIS A 203 -3.45 14.42 10.22
CA HIS A 203 -4.16 13.15 10.11
C HIS A 203 -3.54 12.05 11.01
N ILE A 204 -2.21 11.90 10.99
CA ILE A 204 -1.48 10.93 11.82
C ILE A 204 -1.70 11.21 13.32
N HIS A 205 -1.62 12.47 13.76
CA HIS A 205 -1.81 12.82 15.17
C HIS A 205 -3.26 12.66 15.64
N LEU A 206 -4.24 13.02 14.80
CA LEU A 206 -5.67 12.82 15.10
C LEU A 206 -6.02 11.34 15.25
N THR A 207 -5.45 10.47 14.43
CA THR A 207 -5.71 9.02 14.46
C THR A 207 -4.92 8.29 15.55
N LEU A 208 -3.63 8.61 15.75
CA LEU A 208 -2.81 8.01 16.80
C LEU A 208 -3.09 8.60 18.18
N LEU A 209 -2.72 9.86 18.42
CA LEU A 209 -2.83 10.48 19.75
C LEU A 209 -4.29 10.78 20.12
N GLY A 210 -5.10 11.20 19.15
CA GLY A 210 -6.53 11.45 19.35
C GLY A 210 -7.34 10.18 19.54
N TRP A 211 -7.43 9.34 18.51
CA TRP A 211 -8.30 8.17 18.53
C TRP A 211 -7.75 6.97 19.31
N MET A 212 -6.44 6.67 19.27
CA MET A 212 -5.86 5.58 20.09
C MET A 212 -5.42 6.07 21.48
N GLY A 213 -4.77 7.24 21.55
CA GLY A 213 -4.16 7.77 22.78
C GLY A 213 -5.20 8.18 23.85
N LEU A 214 -6.16 9.04 23.51
CA LEU A 214 -7.11 9.56 24.49
C LEU A 214 -7.96 8.45 25.17
N PRO A 215 -8.53 7.44 24.46
CA PRO A 215 -9.27 6.36 25.12
C PRO A 215 -8.42 5.58 26.12
N VAL A 216 -7.13 5.34 25.84
CA VAL A 216 -6.24 4.61 26.75
C VAL A 216 -5.91 5.46 27.97
N LEU A 217 -5.49 6.72 27.78
CA LEU A 217 -5.21 7.66 28.88
C LEU A 217 -6.43 7.82 29.81
N GLY A 218 -7.64 7.89 29.24
CA GLY A 218 -8.88 7.87 30.00
C GLY A 218 -9.09 6.55 30.76
N THR A 219 -8.97 5.41 30.07
CA THR A 219 -9.18 4.08 30.65
C THR A 219 -8.22 3.82 31.83
N LEU A 220 -6.96 4.25 31.75
CA LEU A 220 -5.95 4.02 32.78
C LEU A 220 -6.36 4.54 34.16
N PHE A 221 -7.07 5.67 34.27
CA PHE A 221 -7.56 6.20 35.57
C PHE A 221 -8.47 5.22 36.33
N MET A 222 -9.12 4.29 35.63
CA MET A 222 -10.02 3.26 36.18
C MET A 222 -9.38 1.87 36.17
N LEU A 223 -8.76 1.48 35.05
CA LEU A 223 -8.17 0.15 34.87
C LEU A 223 -6.92 -0.03 35.73
N TRP A 224 -6.09 1.01 35.89
CA TRP A 224 -4.83 0.88 36.63
C TRP A 224 -5.00 0.53 38.12
N PRO A 225 -5.83 1.24 38.91
CA PRO A 225 -6.12 0.82 40.29
C PRO A 225 -6.77 -0.57 40.35
N THR A 226 -7.54 -0.94 39.31
CA THR A 226 -8.24 -2.22 39.21
C THR A 226 -7.31 -3.41 38.91
N VAL A 227 -6.24 -3.25 38.13
CA VAL A 227 -5.21 -4.31 37.93
C VAL A 227 -4.24 -4.41 39.11
N LEU A 228 -4.02 -3.32 39.84
CA LEU A 228 -3.23 -3.32 41.08
C LEU A 228 -4.02 -3.79 42.32
N GLY A 229 -5.36 -3.71 42.31
CA GLY A 229 -6.20 -4.00 43.48
C GLY A 229 -6.27 -2.89 44.52
N VAL A 230 -5.79 -1.68 44.20
CA VAL A 230 -5.74 -0.55 45.13
C VAL A 230 -6.93 0.39 44.97
N ARG A 231 -7.31 1.10 46.04
CA ARG A 231 -8.35 2.14 45.97
C ARG A 231 -7.84 3.33 45.14
N MET A 232 -8.74 3.93 44.35
CA MET A 232 -8.43 5.14 43.56
C MET A 232 -8.05 6.31 44.47
N HIS A 233 -7.08 7.12 44.06
CA HIS A 233 -6.72 8.36 44.78
C HIS A 233 -7.87 9.37 44.71
N GLU A 234 -8.07 10.16 45.75
CA GLU A 234 -9.20 11.09 45.87
C GLU A 234 -9.15 12.20 44.83
N ASN A 235 -7.93 12.68 44.52
CA ASN A 235 -7.70 13.69 43.49
C ASN A 235 -7.91 13.17 42.04
N THR A 236 -8.12 11.87 41.82
CA THR A 236 -8.26 11.28 40.47
C THR A 236 -9.24 12.02 39.57
N THR A 237 -10.39 12.46 40.10
CA THR A 237 -11.40 13.25 39.34
C THR A 237 -10.84 14.58 38.82
N ARG A 238 -10.04 15.27 39.64
CA ARG A 238 -9.41 16.57 39.32
C ARG A 238 -8.24 16.38 38.36
N THR A 239 -7.43 15.34 38.58
CA THR A 239 -6.33 14.94 37.69
C THR A 239 -6.84 14.54 36.31
N ALA A 240 -7.89 13.73 36.22
CA ALA A 240 -8.46 13.29 34.94
C ALA A 240 -9.04 14.45 34.11
N ARG A 241 -9.60 15.50 34.74
CA ARG A 241 -9.99 16.74 34.04
C ARG A 241 -8.78 17.51 33.52
N ARG A 242 -7.75 17.70 34.35
CA ARG A 242 -6.51 18.41 33.97
C ARG A 242 -5.78 17.70 32.83
N VAL A 243 -5.63 16.38 32.89
CA VAL A 243 -5.02 15.59 31.82
C VAL A 243 -5.84 15.67 30.53
N LEU A 244 -7.18 15.66 30.58
CA LEU A 244 -8.00 15.81 29.36
C LEU A 244 -7.87 17.19 28.73
N ALA A 245 -7.77 18.26 29.53
CA ALA A 245 -7.53 19.60 29.03
C ALA A 245 -6.14 19.70 28.37
N LEU A 246 -5.12 19.14 29.01
CA LEU A 246 -3.74 19.10 28.50
C LEU A 246 -3.61 18.27 27.22
N THR A 247 -4.15 17.04 27.17
CA THR A 247 -4.02 16.17 26.00
C THR A 247 -5.01 16.50 24.89
N GLY A 248 -6.29 16.74 25.20
CA GLY A 248 -7.28 17.11 24.19
C GLY A 248 -7.06 18.51 23.63
N GLY A 249 -6.77 19.49 24.49
CA GLY A 249 -6.44 20.86 24.08
C GLY A 249 -5.08 20.93 23.39
N GLY A 250 -4.05 20.28 23.95
CA GLY A 250 -2.74 20.18 23.33
C GLY A 250 -2.78 19.55 21.94
N LEU A 251 -3.53 18.46 21.76
CA LEU A 251 -3.74 17.85 20.44
C LEU A 251 -4.43 18.80 19.46
N ALA A 252 -5.49 19.51 19.89
CA ALA A 252 -6.19 20.46 19.02
C ALA A 252 -5.27 21.61 18.55
N VAL A 253 -4.46 22.15 19.47
CA VAL A 253 -3.44 23.17 19.15
C VAL A 253 -2.38 22.60 18.22
N ALA A 254 -1.88 21.39 18.49
CA ALA A 254 -0.84 20.75 17.70
C ALA A 254 -1.30 20.50 16.25
N VAL A 255 -2.47 19.88 16.08
CA VAL A 255 -3.08 19.55 14.79
C VAL A 255 -3.37 20.81 13.97
N THR A 256 -3.88 21.87 14.61
CA THR A 256 -4.09 23.17 13.95
C THR A 256 -2.77 23.80 13.54
N GLY A 257 -1.74 23.72 14.39
CA GLY A 257 -0.38 24.18 14.07
C GLY A 257 0.21 23.47 12.86
N MET A 258 0.14 22.14 12.81
CA MET A 258 0.63 21.34 11.68
C MET A 258 -0.13 21.62 10.39
N ALA A 259 -1.47 21.69 10.45
CA ALA A 259 -2.31 22.03 9.29
C ALA A 259 -2.01 23.44 8.73
N ALA A 260 -1.67 24.40 9.59
CA ALA A 260 -1.30 25.77 9.22
C ALA A 260 0.22 25.99 9.00
N GLY A 261 1.04 24.92 9.03
CA GLY A 261 2.50 25.02 8.87
C GLY A 261 3.26 25.70 10.04
N ARG A 262 2.59 26.01 11.15
CA ARG A 262 3.16 26.69 12.32
C ARG A 262 3.78 25.69 13.31
N HIS A 263 5.06 25.38 13.11
CA HIS A 263 5.81 24.41 13.93
C HIS A 263 5.83 24.76 15.44
N GLU A 264 5.93 26.05 15.82
CA GLU A 264 5.86 26.49 17.22
C GLU A 264 4.55 26.06 17.90
N ALA A 265 3.43 26.22 17.21
CA ALA A 265 2.11 25.81 17.70
C ALA A 265 1.96 24.28 17.69
N ALA A 266 2.55 23.59 16.71
CA ALA A 266 2.64 22.14 16.69
C ALA A 266 3.35 21.59 17.95
N ALA A 267 4.56 22.10 18.22
CA ALA A 267 5.38 21.71 19.36
C ALA A 267 4.76 22.11 20.71
N ALA A 268 4.23 23.33 20.84
CA ALA A 268 3.57 23.78 22.07
C ALA A 268 2.32 22.94 22.41
N GLY A 269 1.53 22.59 21.40
CA GLY A 269 0.39 21.68 21.56
C GLY A 269 0.83 20.28 22.00
N LEU A 270 1.85 19.71 21.36
CA LEU A 270 2.35 18.36 21.69
C LEU A 270 3.06 18.33 23.06
N ALA A 271 3.72 19.42 23.48
CA ALA A 271 4.25 19.58 24.84
C ALA A 271 3.12 19.62 25.88
N GLY A 272 1.98 20.24 25.57
CA GLY A 272 0.75 20.15 26.37
C GLY A 272 0.27 18.70 26.51
N TYR A 273 0.26 17.93 25.43
CA TYR A 273 -0.08 16.50 25.46
C TYR A 273 0.92 15.69 26.30
N ALA A 274 2.23 15.93 26.12
CA ALA A 274 3.30 15.29 26.88
C ALA A 274 3.16 15.52 28.39
N ALA A 275 2.88 16.76 28.81
CA ALA A 275 2.62 17.11 30.21
C ALA A 275 1.39 16.36 30.78
N GLY A 276 0.33 16.21 29.97
CA GLY A 276 -0.84 15.39 30.34
C GLY A 276 -0.49 13.92 30.53
N ALA A 277 0.27 13.33 29.60
CA ALA A 277 0.71 11.93 29.67
C ALA A 277 1.66 11.66 30.85
N ALA A 278 2.61 12.57 31.13
CA ALA A 278 3.51 12.49 32.27
C ALA A 278 2.77 12.51 33.63
N VAL A 279 1.66 13.26 33.73
CA VAL A 279 0.78 13.25 34.92
C VAL A 279 0.08 11.89 35.10
N VAL A 280 -0.24 11.16 34.01
CA VAL A 280 -0.73 9.78 34.10
C VAL A 280 0.38 8.84 34.58
N VAL A 281 1.59 8.89 34.01
CA VAL A 281 2.73 8.06 34.46
C VAL A 281 3.06 8.31 35.94
N ARG A 282 3.01 9.56 36.42
CA ARG A 282 3.14 9.89 37.85
C ARG A 282 2.07 9.21 38.71
N LEU A 283 0.82 9.13 38.23
CA LEU A 283 -0.25 8.40 38.91
C LEU A 283 -0.02 6.89 38.92
N LEU A 284 0.55 6.31 37.84
CA LEU A 284 0.97 4.91 37.83
C LEU A 284 2.02 4.62 38.90
N ALA A 285 3.10 5.41 38.93
CA ALA A 285 4.20 5.25 39.89
C ALA A 285 3.76 5.42 41.36
N VAL A 286 2.93 6.42 41.66
CA VAL A 286 2.40 6.68 43.02
C VAL A 286 1.48 5.55 43.50
N THR A 287 0.75 4.89 42.60
CA THR A 287 -0.16 3.79 42.98
C THR A 287 0.57 2.45 43.13
N VAL A 288 1.63 2.19 42.35
CA VAL A 288 2.53 1.03 42.58
C VAL A 288 3.19 1.13 43.95
N ARG A 289 3.75 2.30 44.31
CA ARG A 289 4.38 2.54 45.63
C ARG A 289 3.43 2.41 46.85
N ARG A 290 2.12 2.21 46.62
CA ARG A 290 1.10 1.98 47.66
C ARG A 290 0.53 0.55 47.66
N GLY A 291 0.90 -0.30 46.71
CA GLY A 291 0.48 -1.70 46.63
C GLY A 291 1.59 -2.64 47.11
N ARG A 292 1.23 -3.74 47.80
CA ARG A 292 2.19 -4.81 48.15
C ARG A 292 2.30 -5.90 47.07
N SER A 293 1.23 -6.15 46.31
CA SER A 293 1.25 -7.02 45.14
C SER A 293 0.09 -6.68 44.20
N PRO A 294 0.27 -6.78 42.86
CA PRO A 294 -0.80 -6.52 41.89
C PRO A 294 -1.77 -7.71 41.77
N VAL A 295 -3.03 -7.42 41.47
CA VAL A 295 -4.08 -8.43 41.20
C VAL A 295 -3.88 -9.14 39.85
N SER A 296 -3.10 -8.52 38.95
CA SER A 296 -2.51 -9.17 37.77
C SER A 296 -1.15 -8.53 37.50
N ALA A 297 -0.07 -9.28 37.74
CA ALA A 297 1.29 -8.78 37.53
C ALA A 297 1.56 -8.49 36.04
N SER A 298 1.14 -9.39 35.15
CA SER A 298 1.35 -9.22 33.71
C SER A 298 0.56 -8.02 33.19
N ALA A 299 -0.72 -7.88 33.53
CA ALA A 299 -1.52 -6.76 33.06
C ALA A 299 -1.00 -5.42 33.60
N ALA A 300 -0.52 -5.38 34.86
CA ALA A 300 0.10 -4.19 35.42
C ALA A 300 1.41 -3.83 34.69
N TRP A 301 2.38 -4.73 34.61
CA TRP A 301 3.67 -4.38 34.00
C TRP A 301 3.56 -4.06 32.50
N THR A 302 2.74 -4.78 31.73
CA THR A 302 2.53 -4.48 30.31
C THR A 302 1.76 -3.17 30.09
N LEU A 303 0.79 -2.80 30.94
CA LEU A 303 0.14 -1.48 30.85
C LEU A 303 1.05 -0.32 31.32
N ALA A 304 2.00 -0.58 32.22
CA ALA A 304 3.01 0.41 32.63
C ALA A 304 4.05 0.65 31.52
N ALA A 305 4.61 -0.40 30.94
CA ALA A 305 5.53 -0.31 29.81
C ALA A 305 4.86 0.37 28.61
N SER A 306 3.62 -0.01 28.28
CA SER A 306 2.79 0.68 27.27
C SER A 306 2.65 2.19 27.51
N ALA A 307 2.39 2.62 28.75
CA ALA A 307 2.31 4.04 29.08
C ALA A 307 3.68 4.74 29.06
N GLY A 308 4.76 4.01 29.36
CA GLY A 308 6.14 4.47 29.17
C GLY A 308 6.47 4.70 27.70
N TRP A 309 6.17 3.74 26.82
CA TRP A 309 6.34 3.87 25.38
C TRP A 309 5.45 4.95 24.74
N LEU A 310 4.25 5.18 25.27
CA LEU A 310 3.44 6.34 24.86
C LEU A 310 4.14 7.67 25.18
N VAL A 311 4.72 7.81 26.38
CA VAL A 311 5.47 9.03 26.76
C VAL A 311 6.78 9.14 25.97
N ALA A 312 7.49 8.04 25.74
CA ALA A 312 8.70 8.03 24.91
C ALA A 312 8.40 8.41 23.45
N GLY A 313 7.35 7.83 22.85
CA GLY A 313 6.87 8.17 21.52
C GLY A 313 6.52 9.65 21.39
N VAL A 314 5.69 10.18 22.29
CA VAL A 314 5.34 11.61 22.32
C VAL A 314 6.55 12.50 22.59
N ALA A 315 7.54 12.08 23.37
CA ALA A 315 8.75 12.85 23.59
C ALA A 315 9.67 12.89 22.35
N VAL A 316 9.81 11.79 21.63
CA VAL A 316 10.55 11.74 20.35
C VAL A 316 9.82 12.58 19.29
N ASP A 317 8.51 12.45 19.19
CA ASP A 317 7.63 13.21 18.28
C ASP A 317 7.69 14.72 18.56
N LEU A 318 7.68 15.11 19.85
CA LEU A 318 7.90 16.49 20.28
C LEU A 318 9.30 17.01 19.91
N VAL A 319 10.35 16.20 20.08
CA VAL A 319 11.71 16.58 19.63
C VAL A 319 11.75 16.72 18.11
N LEU A 320 11.10 15.84 17.34
CA LEU A 320 11.01 15.96 15.88
C LEU A 320 10.30 17.27 15.47
N LEU A 321 9.12 17.57 16.01
CA LEU A 321 8.37 18.78 15.66
C LEU A 321 8.97 20.08 16.20
N ALA A 322 9.75 20.03 17.28
CA ALA A 322 10.42 21.20 17.85
C ALA A 322 11.79 21.50 17.21
N THR A 323 12.46 20.50 16.62
CA THR A 323 13.81 20.66 16.03
C THR A 323 13.86 20.60 14.51
N ARG A 324 12.73 20.33 13.85
CA ARG A 324 12.66 20.15 12.40
C ARG A 324 11.45 20.84 11.78
N SER A 325 11.53 21.10 10.48
CA SER A 325 10.41 21.63 9.70
C SER A 325 9.24 20.63 9.64
N THR A 326 8.03 21.13 9.37
CA THR A 326 6.83 20.32 9.08
C THR A 326 7.04 19.32 7.93
N THR A 327 8.05 19.54 7.09
CA THR A 327 8.61 18.52 6.22
C THR A 327 9.44 17.53 7.05
N ALA A 328 10.66 17.86 7.49
CA ALA A 328 11.63 16.95 8.11
C ALA A 328 11.21 16.29 9.46
N ALA A 329 10.03 16.60 10.00
CA ALA A 329 9.38 15.79 11.04
C ALA A 329 8.64 14.56 10.47
N LEU A 330 8.09 14.66 9.25
CA LEU A 330 7.30 13.61 8.58
C LEU A 330 8.13 12.41 8.10
N ASP A 331 9.42 12.57 7.81
CA ASP A 331 10.37 11.44 7.62
C ASP A 331 10.96 10.93 8.94
N GLY A 332 10.76 11.67 10.04
CA GLY A 332 10.97 11.18 11.40
C GLY A 332 9.87 10.23 11.89
N VAL A 333 8.67 10.26 11.28
CA VAL A 333 7.48 9.52 11.76
C VAL A 333 7.70 8.02 11.85
N ASP A 334 8.55 7.43 11.00
CA ASP A 334 8.79 5.99 11.07
C ASP A 334 9.54 5.52 12.30
N VAL A 335 10.30 6.40 12.96
CA VAL A 335 10.88 6.12 14.30
C VAL A 335 9.76 5.96 15.34
N LEU A 336 8.62 6.60 15.10
CA LEU A 336 7.44 6.56 15.96
C LEU A 336 6.56 5.33 15.72
N LEU A 337 6.66 4.66 14.57
CA LEU A 337 5.82 3.49 14.27
C LEU A 337 6.07 2.32 15.23
N PRO A 338 7.31 1.87 15.53
CA PRO A 338 7.53 0.83 16.51
C PRO A 338 7.15 1.28 17.94
N LEU A 339 7.39 2.54 18.28
CA LEU A 339 7.01 3.14 19.57
C LEU A 339 5.49 3.10 19.79
N PHE A 340 4.71 3.50 18.79
CA PHE A 340 3.26 3.57 18.90
C PHE A 340 2.55 2.24 18.61
N LEU A 341 3.00 1.43 17.65
CA LEU A 341 2.34 0.17 17.28
C LEU A 341 2.72 -0.98 18.21
N LEU A 342 4.03 -1.25 18.38
CA LEU A 342 4.51 -2.33 19.26
C LEU A 342 4.53 -1.86 20.72
N GLY A 343 5.25 -0.78 21.02
CA GLY A 343 5.48 -0.31 22.39
C GLY A 343 4.19 0.12 23.10
N PHE A 344 3.38 0.96 22.45
CA PHE A 344 2.10 1.41 23.00
C PHE A 344 0.96 0.43 22.67
N VAL A 345 0.41 0.42 21.44
CA VAL A 345 -0.90 -0.20 21.13
C VAL A 345 -0.94 -1.71 21.38
N ALA A 346 0.05 -2.48 20.89
CA ALA A 346 0.07 -3.93 21.11
C ALA A 346 0.17 -4.28 22.61
N GLN A 347 0.95 -3.52 23.39
CA GLN A 347 1.03 -3.70 24.83
C GLN A 347 -0.27 -3.32 25.56
N VAL A 348 -0.98 -2.26 25.16
CA VAL A 348 -2.34 -1.97 25.68
C VAL A 348 -3.22 -3.20 25.51
N LEU A 349 -3.21 -3.79 24.32
CA LEU A 349 -4.07 -4.91 23.96
C LEU A 349 -3.69 -6.18 24.75
N ILE A 350 -2.41 -6.54 24.83
CA ILE A 350 -1.92 -7.68 25.62
C ILE A 350 -2.27 -7.51 27.11
N GLY A 351 -1.99 -6.34 27.70
CA GLY A 351 -2.27 -6.06 29.11
C GLY A 351 -3.78 -6.03 29.42
N ALA A 352 -4.57 -5.36 28.59
CA ALA A 352 -6.02 -5.28 28.75
C ALA A 352 -6.69 -6.65 28.56
N LEU A 353 -6.29 -7.45 27.56
CA LEU A 353 -6.81 -8.81 27.36
C LEU A 353 -6.46 -9.72 28.55
N THR A 354 -5.23 -9.66 29.06
CA THR A 354 -4.79 -10.44 30.23
C THR A 354 -5.68 -10.24 31.46
N TYR A 355 -6.19 -9.01 31.66
CA TYR A 355 -7.10 -8.72 32.76
C TYR A 355 -8.60 -8.92 32.42
N LEU A 356 -9.06 -8.40 31.28
CA LEU A 356 -10.49 -8.33 30.93
C LEU A 356 -11.04 -9.64 30.36
N LEU A 357 -10.23 -10.45 29.66
CA LEU A 357 -10.70 -11.70 29.08
C LEU A 357 -11.16 -12.68 30.19
N PRO A 358 -10.42 -12.92 31.30
CA PRO A 358 -10.94 -13.67 32.44
C PRO A 358 -12.23 -13.10 33.03
N VAL A 359 -12.39 -11.77 33.09
CA VAL A 359 -13.61 -11.13 33.60
C VAL A 359 -14.82 -11.45 32.73
N VAL A 360 -14.70 -11.32 31.40
CA VAL A 360 -15.78 -11.63 30.43
C VAL A 360 -16.04 -13.13 30.33
N LEU A 361 -15.03 -13.99 30.53
CA LEU A 361 -15.17 -15.44 30.41
C LEU A 361 -15.69 -16.14 31.68
N SER A 362 -15.32 -15.70 32.88
CA SER A 362 -15.69 -16.37 34.14
C SER A 362 -17.20 -16.42 34.46
N GLY A 363 -17.60 -17.37 35.31
CA GLY A 363 -18.79 -17.30 36.16
C GLY A 363 -18.50 -16.71 37.55
N GLY A 364 -17.34 -17.01 38.15
CA GLY A 364 -17.02 -16.63 39.54
C GLY A 364 -15.57 -16.17 39.81
N PRO A 365 -15.25 -15.70 41.03
CA PRO A 365 -13.93 -15.15 41.38
C PRO A 365 -12.77 -16.14 41.23
N GLY A 366 -12.93 -17.37 41.73
CA GLY A 366 -11.88 -18.40 41.61
C GLY A 366 -11.58 -18.79 40.15
N GLU A 367 -12.61 -18.83 39.31
CA GLU A 367 -12.44 -19.05 37.87
C GLU A 367 -11.71 -17.88 37.19
N ARG A 368 -11.94 -16.62 37.60
CA ARG A 368 -11.15 -15.47 37.12
C ARG A 368 -9.67 -15.64 37.45
N ALA A 369 -9.34 -16.03 38.68
CA ALA A 369 -7.97 -16.27 39.09
C ALA A 369 -7.34 -17.42 38.28
N GLY A 370 -8.05 -18.56 38.15
CA GLY A 370 -7.57 -19.72 37.40
C GLY A 370 -7.40 -19.49 35.90
N LEU A 371 -8.23 -18.65 35.27
CA LEU A 371 -8.05 -18.26 33.86
C LEU A 371 -6.92 -17.23 33.70
N ARG A 372 -6.81 -16.24 34.61
CA ARG A 372 -5.69 -15.27 34.61
C ARG A 372 -4.35 -15.97 34.78
N ALA A 373 -4.24 -16.92 35.72
CA ALA A 373 -3.02 -17.68 35.97
C ALA A 373 -2.55 -18.55 34.78
N VAL A 374 -3.39 -18.74 33.74
CA VAL A 374 -2.95 -19.30 32.45
C VAL A 374 -2.36 -18.21 31.55
N LEU A 375 -3.00 -17.06 31.43
CA LEU A 375 -2.52 -15.91 30.63
C LEU A 375 -1.17 -15.38 31.15
N GLU A 376 -0.97 -15.37 32.46
CA GLU A 376 0.27 -14.89 33.08
C GLU A 376 1.44 -15.90 33.00
N ARG A 377 1.24 -17.13 32.49
CA ARG A 377 2.36 -18.07 32.28
C ARG A 377 3.40 -17.48 31.33
N GLY A 378 4.65 -17.37 31.77
CA GLY A 378 5.74 -16.81 30.95
C GLY A 378 5.59 -15.32 30.62
N TRP A 379 4.88 -14.53 31.43
CA TRP A 379 4.66 -13.12 31.12
C TRP A 379 5.94 -12.28 31.11
N VAL A 380 6.88 -12.55 32.02
CA VAL A 380 8.15 -11.82 32.16
C VAL A 380 9.01 -11.87 30.88
N PRO A 381 9.39 -13.05 30.34
CA PRO A 381 10.19 -13.10 29.11
C PRO A 381 9.46 -12.55 27.89
N ARG A 382 8.11 -12.61 27.82
CA ARG A 382 7.35 -11.97 26.74
C ARG A 382 7.41 -10.45 26.80
N LEU A 383 7.29 -9.87 27.99
CA LEU A 383 7.39 -8.41 28.15
C LEU A 383 8.80 -7.94 27.80
N ILE A 384 9.83 -8.60 28.35
CA ILE A 384 11.24 -8.30 28.03
C ILE A 384 11.50 -8.43 26.53
N ALA A 385 11.06 -9.50 25.87
CA ALA A 385 11.27 -9.67 24.43
C ALA A 385 10.55 -8.60 23.58
N LEU A 386 9.37 -8.14 24.00
CA LEU A 386 8.61 -7.09 23.31
C LEU A 386 9.21 -5.70 23.55
N ASP A 387 9.62 -5.37 24.78
CA ASP A 387 10.30 -4.11 25.10
C ASP A 387 11.69 -4.03 24.43
N LEU A 388 12.46 -5.13 24.47
CA LEU A 388 13.75 -5.24 23.78
C LEU A 388 13.58 -5.10 22.27
N ALA A 389 12.55 -5.71 21.69
CA ALA A 389 12.27 -5.55 20.27
C ALA A 389 11.93 -4.10 19.89
N VAL A 390 11.12 -3.39 20.68
CA VAL A 390 10.86 -1.96 20.46
C VAL A 390 12.16 -1.16 20.51
N ALA A 391 13.04 -1.42 21.48
CA ALA A 391 14.35 -0.78 21.53
C ALA A 391 15.20 -1.08 20.28
N LEU A 392 15.29 -2.35 19.85
CA LEU A 392 16.05 -2.78 18.68
C LEU A 392 15.51 -2.22 17.34
N LEU A 393 14.20 -1.94 17.27
CA LEU A 393 13.53 -1.42 16.07
C LEU A 393 13.48 0.12 16.02
N VAL A 394 13.81 0.81 17.11
CA VAL A 394 13.81 2.29 17.22
C VAL A 394 15.22 2.86 17.22
N LEU A 395 16.18 2.16 17.84
CA LEU A 395 17.58 2.55 17.86
C LEU A 395 18.20 2.39 16.46
N PRO A 396 19.13 3.28 16.05
CA PRO A 396 19.82 3.20 14.77
C PRO A 396 20.90 2.10 14.79
N LEU A 397 20.46 0.84 14.74
CA LEU A 397 21.30 -0.36 14.78
C LEU A 397 21.41 -1.02 13.40
N PRO A 398 22.44 -1.86 13.15
CA PRO A 398 22.57 -2.59 11.88
C PRO A 398 21.41 -3.55 11.60
N GLU A 399 21.17 -3.86 10.33
CA GLU A 399 20.06 -4.73 9.85
C GLU A 399 19.86 -6.06 10.62
N PRO A 400 20.91 -6.80 11.03
CA PRO A 400 20.73 -7.99 11.87
C PRO A 400 20.03 -7.71 13.21
N ALA A 401 20.20 -6.52 13.79
CA ALA A 401 19.54 -6.12 15.03
C ALA A 401 18.07 -5.74 14.81
N ALA A 402 17.74 -5.06 13.70
CA ALA A 402 16.34 -4.79 13.31
C ALA A 402 15.59 -6.09 12.96
N THR A 403 16.28 -7.03 12.30
CA THR A 403 15.79 -8.39 12.03
C THR A 403 15.59 -9.16 13.34
N ALA A 404 16.54 -9.12 14.27
CA ALA A 404 16.39 -9.74 15.59
C ALA A 404 15.24 -9.12 16.40
N GLY A 405 15.06 -7.80 16.36
CA GLY A 405 13.91 -7.12 16.97
C GLY A 405 12.59 -7.58 16.40
N THR A 406 12.49 -7.69 15.07
CA THR A 406 11.32 -8.26 14.37
C THR A 406 11.02 -9.69 14.86
N VAL A 407 12.02 -10.56 14.89
CA VAL A 407 11.88 -11.97 15.31
C VAL A 407 11.53 -12.10 16.80
N LEU A 408 12.13 -11.28 17.67
CA LEU A 408 11.82 -11.24 19.11
C LEU A 408 10.37 -10.83 19.36
N ALA A 409 9.90 -9.80 18.67
CA ALA A 409 8.52 -9.35 18.80
C ALA A 409 7.53 -10.42 18.25
N ALA A 410 7.87 -11.08 17.12
CA ALA A 410 7.12 -12.22 16.60
C ALA A 410 7.03 -13.38 17.61
N GLY A 411 8.15 -13.76 18.23
CA GLY A 411 8.18 -14.77 19.29
C GLY A 411 7.37 -14.37 20.52
N ALA A 412 7.51 -13.13 20.99
CA ALA A 412 6.77 -12.58 22.13
C ALA A 412 5.25 -12.60 21.89
N ALA A 413 4.82 -12.25 20.68
CA ALA A 413 3.43 -12.32 20.26
C ALA A 413 2.93 -13.76 20.28
N VAL A 414 3.55 -14.68 19.52
CA VAL A 414 3.15 -16.10 19.41
C VAL A 414 3.08 -16.76 20.79
N ALA A 415 4.04 -16.47 21.67
CA ALA A 415 4.06 -16.97 23.04
C ALA A 415 2.91 -16.44 23.94
N PHE A 416 2.24 -15.33 23.59
CA PHE A 416 1.02 -14.86 24.26
C PHE A 416 -0.23 -15.57 23.73
N LEU A 417 -0.20 -16.11 22.50
CA LEU A 417 -1.35 -16.72 21.85
C LEU A 417 -1.64 -18.11 22.42
N VAL A 418 -0.59 -18.87 22.74
CA VAL A 418 -0.68 -20.20 23.37
C VAL A 418 -1.55 -20.19 24.65
N PRO A 419 -1.32 -19.33 25.66
CA PRO A 419 -2.18 -19.30 26.83
C PRO A 419 -3.58 -18.71 26.56
N VAL A 420 -3.75 -17.79 25.59
CA VAL A 420 -5.08 -17.32 25.17
C VAL A 420 -5.91 -18.46 24.57
N ALA A 421 -5.32 -19.23 23.64
CA ALA A 421 -5.94 -20.42 23.08
C ALA A 421 -6.25 -21.46 24.15
N ALA A 422 -5.35 -21.67 25.12
CA ALA A 422 -5.59 -22.59 26.25
C ALA A 422 -6.76 -22.14 27.16
N VAL A 423 -6.90 -20.83 27.44
CA VAL A 423 -8.04 -20.27 28.20
C VAL A 423 -9.37 -20.49 27.47
N LEU A 424 -9.37 -20.37 26.15
CA LEU A 424 -10.57 -20.47 25.33
C LEU A 424 -10.97 -21.93 25.05
N GLY A 425 -9.99 -22.79 24.76
CA GLY A 425 -10.17 -24.25 24.62
C GLY A 425 -10.63 -24.93 25.91
N ARG A 426 -10.16 -24.47 27.09
CA ARG A 426 -10.69 -24.90 28.41
C ARG A 426 -12.20 -24.68 28.56
N ARG A 427 -12.79 -23.78 27.78
CA ARG A 427 -14.22 -23.46 27.80
C ARG A 427 -15.00 -24.04 26.60
N ALA A 428 -14.32 -24.65 25.64
CA ALA A 428 -14.94 -25.32 24.50
C ALA A 428 -15.29 -26.79 24.78
N ARG A 429 -14.76 -27.38 25.87
CA ARG A 429 -15.03 -28.78 26.25
C ARG A 429 -16.52 -29.02 26.58
N PRO A 430 -17.10 -30.17 26.18
CA PRO A 430 -18.48 -30.53 26.54
C PRO A 430 -18.68 -30.63 28.06
N GLY A 431 -19.90 -30.35 28.53
CA GLY A 431 -20.33 -30.65 29.92
C GLY A 431 -20.83 -29.48 30.77
N ARG A 432 -20.73 -28.20 30.32
CA ARG A 432 -21.26 -27.04 31.08
C ARG A 432 -21.99 -26.00 30.21
N GLY A 433 -23.21 -26.37 29.79
CA GLY A 433 -24.18 -25.48 29.13
C GLY A 433 -24.03 -25.34 27.62
N PRO A 434 -24.95 -24.64 26.94
CA PRO A 434 -25.06 -24.62 25.48
C PRO A 434 -23.81 -24.05 24.80
N SER A 435 -23.54 -24.59 23.61
CA SER A 435 -22.29 -24.44 22.85
C SER A 435 -21.94 -22.97 22.54
N ARG A 436 -20.70 -22.60 22.83
CA ARG A 436 -20.17 -21.22 22.68
C ARG A 436 -18.86 -21.14 21.90
N ALA A 437 -18.46 -22.24 21.24
CA ALA A 437 -17.15 -22.38 20.61
C ALA A 437 -16.81 -21.30 19.55
N PRO A 438 -17.67 -20.97 18.55
CA PRO A 438 -17.29 -19.99 17.50
C PRO A 438 -16.99 -18.61 18.07
N ALA A 439 -17.75 -18.23 19.09
CA ALA A 439 -17.66 -16.95 19.78
C ALA A 439 -16.41 -16.83 20.67
N LEU A 440 -15.85 -17.97 21.11
CA LEU A 440 -14.58 -18.05 21.85
C LEU A 440 -13.38 -18.06 20.89
N ILE A 441 -13.51 -18.77 19.76
CA ILE A 441 -12.51 -18.78 18.68
C ILE A 441 -12.29 -17.34 18.16
N GLY A 442 -13.36 -16.55 18.01
CA GLY A 442 -13.25 -15.11 17.68
C GLY A 442 -12.33 -14.33 18.62
N THR A 443 -12.41 -14.52 19.95
CA THR A 443 -11.48 -13.89 20.91
C THR A 443 -10.05 -14.43 20.82
N ALA A 444 -9.86 -15.69 20.39
CA ALA A 444 -8.52 -16.24 20.14
C ALA A 444 -7.91 -15.55 18.92
N VAL A 445 -8.57 -15.67 17.77
CA VAL A 445 -8.08 -15.14 16.48
C VAL A 445 -7.92 -13.62 16.53
N ALA A 446 -8.77 -12.90 17.26
CA ALA A 446 -8.55 -11.48 17.56
C ALA A 446 -7.18 -11.26 18.20
N SER A 447 -6.93 -11.90 19.35
CA SER A 447 -5.66 -11.74 20.07
C SER A 447 -4.46 -12.22 19.25
N VAL A 448 -4.62 -13.31 18.50
CA VAL A 448 -3.63 -13.91 17.58
C VAL A 448 -3.17 -12.90 16.55
N VAL A 449 -4.07 -12.48 15.66
CA VAL A 449 -3.63 -11.76 14.47
C VAL A 449 -3.53 -10.25 14.72
N THR A 450 -4.14 -9.73 15.80
CA THR A 450 -3.96 -8.33 16.23
C THR A 450 -2.50 -8.06 16.55
N VAL A 451 -1.84 -8.96 17.28
CA VAL A 451 -0.40 -8.78 17.54
C VAL A 451 0.41 -9.13 16.29
N LEU A 452 0.10 -10.22 15.57
CA LEU A 452 0.89 -10.59 14.38
C LEU A 452 0.88 -9.54 13.25
N ALA A 453 -0.22 -8.82 13.06
CA ALA A 453 -0.31 -7.72 12.09
C ALA A 453 0.61 -6.54 12.43
N VAL A 454 0.67 -6.13 13.71
CA VAL A 454 1.55 -5.06 14.20
C VAL A 454 3.01 -5.35 13.89
N LEU A 455 3.40 -6.61 14.03
CA LEU A 455 4.79 -7.06 13.88
C LEU A 455 5.25 -6.95 12.44
N VAL A 456 4.48 -7.51 11.51
CA VAL A 456 4.89 -7.57 10.10
C VAL A 456 4.72 -6.18 9.44
N ALA A 457 3.78 -5.34 9.91
CA ALA A 457 3.70 -3.93 9.51
C ALA A 457 4.95 -3.10 9.90
N ASN A 458 5.75 -3.62 10.83
CA ASN A 458 7.01 -3.05 11.31
C ASN A 458 8.25 -3.81 10.83
N SER A 459 8.11 -4.94 10.11
CA SER A 459 9.22 -5.69 9.55
C SER A 459 9.57 -5.17 8.16
N GLY A 460 10.51 -4.22 8.08
CA GLY A 460 11.12 -3.77 6.82
C GLY A 460 12.07 -4.83 6.25
N ALA A 461 11.56 -6.02 5.92
CA ALA A 461 12.37 -7.19 5.57
C ALA A 461 13.11 -7.01 4.23
N GLY A 462 14.33 -6.49 4.29
CA GLY A 462 15.25 -6.43 3.16
C GLY A 462 15.73 -7.83 2.77
N GLY A 463 15.46 -8.25 1.53
CA GLY A 463 16.01 -9.49 0.97
C GLY A 463 17.50 -9.31 0.68
N THR A 464 18.35 -10.08 1.36
CA THR A 464 19.82 -9.93 1.27
C THR A 464 20.45 -10.80 0.19
N THR A 465 21.06 -10.17 -0.81
CA THR A 465 22.23 -10.70 -1.53
C THR A 465 23.20 -9.55 -1.79
N GLY A 466 24.39 -9.60 -1.21
CA GLY A 466 25.41 -8.56 -1.38
C GLY A 466 26.70 -9.09 -2.00
N SER A 467 27.48 -8.20 -2.58
CA SER A 467 28.89 -8.43 -2.93
C SER A 467 29.71 -7.17 -2.64
N ALA A 468 30.99 -7.35 -2.33
CA ALA A 468 31.84 -6.31 -1.76
C ALA A 468 32.24 -5.23 -2.77
N SER A 469 32.50 -4.03 -2.26
CA SER A 469 33.29 -3.00 -2.94
C SER A 469 34.73 -3.46 -3.10
N HIS A 470 35.27 -3.38 -4.31
CA HIS A 470 36.72 -3.39 -4.56
C HIS A 470 37.16 -2.08 -5.18
N GLU A 471 38.13 -1.43 -4.55
CA GLU A 471 38.93 -0.39 -5.19
C GLU A 471 40.04 -1.02 -6.03
N ALA A 472 40.30 -0.46 -7.21
CA ALA A 472 41.51 -0.67 -7.99
C ALA A 472 41.76 0.60 -8.83
N ALA A 473 43.03 0.97 -9.04
CA ALA A 473 43.40 2.26 -9.62
C ALA A 473 44.41 2.13 -10.77
N GLY A 474 44.37 3.09 -11.70
CA GLY A 474 45.31 3.23 -12.81
C GLY A 474 44.85 2.58 -14.14
N ALA A 475 45.21 3.11 -15.32
CA ALA A 475 45.92 4.37 -15.60
C ALA A 475 45.76 4.81 -17.07
N GLY A 476 45.91 6.13 -17.33
CA GLY A 476 46.25 6.72 -18.65
C GLY A 476 45.10 7.01 -19.62
N GLY A 477 45.00 8.26 -20.14
CA GLY A 477 44.01 8.58 -21.20
C GLY A 477 43.60 10.05 -21.41
N ALA A 478 44.54 11.00 -21.50
CA ALA A 478 44.40 12.33 -22.15
C ALA A 478 43.05 13.12 -22.06
N GLY A 479 42.77 13.67 -20.87
CA GLY A 479 42.35 15.06 -20.59
C GLY A 479 41.42 15.89 -21.51
N THR A 480 40.29 16.32 -20.92
CA THR A 480 39.84 17.73 -20.90
C THR A 480 39.31 18.07 -19.49
N VAL A 481 39.60 19.25 -18.93
CA VAL A 481 39.23 19.59 -17.55
C VAL A 481 37.78 20.04 -17.44
N THR A 482 36.95 19.29 -16.71
CA THR A 482 35.56 19.65 -16.38
C THR A 482 35.36 19.67 -14.86
N THR A 483 35.02 20.83 -14.30
CA THR A 483 34.85 21.00 -12.85
C THR A 483 33.63 20.22 -12.35
N THR A 484 33.87 19.20 -11.52
CA THR A 484 32.81 18.30 -11.01
C THR A 484 32.24 18.80 -9.69
N ARG A 485 30.95 19.12 -9.66
CA ARG A 485 30.18 19.54 -8.48
C ARG A 485 29.38 18.35 -7.96
N THR A 486 29.52 18.02 -6.67
CA THR A 486 28.65 17.04 -6.00
C THR A 486 27.67 17.76 -5.09
N VAL A 487 26.39 17.38 -5.15
CA VAL A 487 25.31 17.88 -4.30
C VAL A 487 24.70 16.72 -3.53
N SER A 488 24.50 16.90 -2.22
CA SER A 488 23.80 15.91 -1.39
C SER A 488 22.29 16.13 -1.50
N VAL A 489 21.54 15.04 -1.73
CA VAL A 489 20.09 15.06 -1.89
C VAL A 489 19.46 14.10 -0.88
N SER A 490 18.50 14.59 -0.10
CA SER A 490 17.76 13.80 0.88
C SER A 490 16.38 13.45 0.37
N LEU A 491 15.96 12.20 0.52
CA LEU A 491 14.58 11.76 0.31
C LEU A 491 13.87 11.59 1.65
N GLY A 492 12.63 12.05 1.70
CA GLY A 492 11.72 11.85 2.83
C GLY A 492 10.60 12.88 2.86
N THR A 493 9.61 12.74 3.75
CA THR A 493 8.59 13.78 4.02
C THR A 493 7.57 13.99 2.89
N MET A 494 7.57 13.10 1.89
CA MET A 494 7.02 13.33 0.56
C MET A 494 7.70 14.50 -0.21
N ARG A 495 9.00 14.75 -0.01
CA ARG A 495 9.81 15.71 -0.79
C ARG A 495 11.22 15.21 -1.08
N VAL A 496 11.78 15.73 -2.17
CA VAL A 496 13.22 15.70 -2.42
C VAL A 496 13.82 16.98 -1.83
N THR A 497 14.96 16.91 -1.12
CA THR A 497 15.58 18.08 -0.48
C THR A 497 17.08 18.18 -0.81
N PRO A 498 17.57 19.25 -1.45
CA PRO A 498 16.78 20.35 -2.02
C PRO A 498 15.83 19.86 -3.12
N ASN A 499 14.70 20.54 -3.32
CA ASN A 499 13.77 20.25 -4.41
C ASN A 499 14.09 21.04 -5.69
N ARG A 500 15.08 21.93 -5.66
CA ARG A 500 15.61 22.61 -6.85
C ARG A 500 17.13 22.81 -6.75
N ILE A 501 17.87 22.54 -7.83
CA ILE A 501 19.33 22.62 -7.89
C ILE A 501 19.74 23.45 -9.12
N GLU A 502 20.38 24.60 -8.91
CA GLU A 502 20.93 25.42 -10.00
C GLU A 502 22.41 25.13 -10.25
N VAL A 503 22.79 25.01 -11.52
CA VAL A 503 24.19 24.82 -11.98
C VAL A 503 24.46 25.62 -13.27
N ALA A 504 25.72 25.94 -13.54
CA ALA A 504 26.12 26.55 -14.80
C ALA A 504 26.14 25.51 -15.94
N ARG A 505 25.80 25.91 -17.17
CA ARG A 505 25.88 25.04 -18.35
C ARG A 505 27.30 24.50 -18.50
N GLY A 506 27.43 23.17 -18.58
CA GLY A 506 28.74 22.51 -18.64
C GLY A 506 29.30 22.05 -17.29
N THR A 507 28.56 22.20 -16.19
CA THR A 507 28.96 21.65 -14.87
C THR A 507 28.76 20.13 -14.85
N ALA A 508 29.80 19.35 -14.54
CA ALA A 508 29.63 17.93 -14.25
C ALA A 508 28.98 17.77 -12.86
N LEU A 509 27.78 17.19 -12.77
CA LEU A 509 26.97 17.14 -11.55
C LEU A 509 26.80 15.71 -11.03
N ARG A 510 27.07 15.51 -9.74
CA ARG A 510 26.71 14.28 -9.00
C ARG A 510 25.67 14.58 -7.94
N LEU A 511 24.67 13.71 -7.80
CA LEU A 511 23.72 13.73 -6.69
C LEU A 511 24.02 12.54 -5.76
N ARG A 512 24.52 12.81 -4.55
CA ARG A 512 24.56 11.78 -3.49
C ARG A 512 23.19 11.72 -2.84
N VAL A 513 22.36 10.78 -3.29
CA VAL A 513 20.99 10.60 -2.80
C VAL A 513 21.00 9.72 -1.56
N THR A 514 20.34 10.14 -0.49
CA THR A 514 20.17 9.39 0.76
C THR A 514 18.70 9.38 1.16
N ASN A 515 18.10 8.22 1.42
CA ASN A 515 16.80 8.18 2.08
C ASN A 515 16.98 8.38 3.60
N ARG A 516 16.24 9.32 4.20
CA ARG A 516 16.27 9.58 5.66
C ARG A 516 14.96 9.21 6.37
N ASP A 517 13.91 9.00 5.57
CA ASP A 517 12.65 8.35 5.90
C ASP A 517 12.84 6.85 6.16
N ALA A 518 11.84 6.16 6.71
CA ALA A 518 11.80 4.68 6.64
C ALA A 518 10.70 4.15 5.71
N GLN A 519 9.83 5.03 5.21
CA GLN A 519 9.12 4.76 3.98
C GLN A 519 10.17 4.71 2.87
N ARG A 520 10.26 3.56 2.18
CA ARG A 520 11.22 3.40 1.09
C ARG A 520 10.85 4.36 -0.03
N HIS A 521 11.86 5.06 -0.54
CA HIS A 521 11.74 6.06 -1.60
C HIS A 521 12.85 5.83 -2.62
N ASP A 522 12.55 6.01 -3.89
CA ASP A 522 13.55 6.22 -4.94
C ASP A 522 13.68 7.70 -5.31
N LEU A 523 14.76 8.04 -6.01
CA LEU A 523 14.84 9.24 -6.82
C LEU A 523 15.19 8.84 -8.25
N ARG A 524 14.23 9.01 -9.16
CA ARG A 524 14.46 8.91 -10.59
C ARG A 524 14.61 10.30 -11.19
N ILE A 525 15.72 10.55 -11.88
CA ILE A 525 15.95 11.82 -12.60
C ILE A 525 15.29 11.77 -13.99
N GLU A 526 14.93 12.94 -14.49
CA GLU A 526 14.46 13.15 -15.85
C GLU A 526 15.62 12.91 -16.82
N ASP A 527 15.39 11.93 -17.68
CA ASP A 527 16.32 11.24 -18.59
C ASP A 527 17.77 11.08 -18.10
N GLY A 528 17.88 10.86 -16.78
CA GLY A 528 19.08 10.44 -16.07
C GLY A 528 18.87 9.13 -15.29
N PRO A 529 19.88 8.71 -14.52
CA PRO A 529 19.81 7.51 -13.69
C PRO A 529 18.79 7.64 -12.56
N ALA A 530 18.42 6.51 -11.97
CA ALA A 530 17.54 6.41 -10.82
C ALA A 530 18.22 5.62 -9.69
N THR A 531 17.89 5.92 -8.44
CA THR A 531 18.24 5.03 -7.33
C THR A 531 17.35 3.79 -7.35
N PRO A 532 17.77 2.67 -6.73
CA PRO A 532 16.80 1.68 -6.25
C PRO A 532 15.84 2.29 -5.23
N LEU A 533 14.83 1.53 -4.79
CA LEU A 533 13.95 1.92 -3.68
C LEU A 533 14.75 1.90 -2.36
N LEU A 534 15.34 3.03 -1.98
CA LEU A 534 16.30 3.13 -0.89
C LEU A 534 15.63 2.89 0.47
N SER A 535 16.29 2.09 1.29
CA SER A 535 15.97 1.83 2.70
C SER A 535 16.49 2.97 3.59
N ARG A 536 16.12 2.98 4.88
CA ARG A 536 16.47 4.10 5.77
C ARG A 536 17.98 4.23 5.98
N GLY A 537 18.54 5.40 5.66
CA GLY A 537 19.98 5.68 5.69
C GLY A 537 20.74 5.16 4.46
N GLU A 538 20.11 4.32 3.63
CA GLU A 538 20.69 3.83 2.40
C GLU A 538 20.96 5.00 1.44
N SER A 539 22.12 4.98 0.80
CA SER A 539 22.61 6.09 -0.01
C SER A 539 23.18 5.59 -1.33
N HIS A 540 22.76 6.20 -2.43
CA HIS A 540 23.22 5.88 -3.77
C HIS A 540 23.63 7.16 -4.49
N THR A 541 24.79 7.15 -5.17
CA THR A 541 25.31 8.34 -5.85
C THR A 541 24.99 8.26 -7.34
N LEU A 542 24.11 9.14 -7.79
CA LEU A 542 23.79 9.33 -9.20
C LEU A 542 24.83 10.27 -9.81
N ASP A 543 25.65 9.80 -10.72
CA ASP A 543 26.43 10.68 -11.59
C ASP A 543 25.53 11.11 -12.77
N LEU A 544 25.31 12.41 -12.94
CA LEU A 544 24.50 12.97 -14.02
C LEU A 544 25.37 13.45 -15.20
N GLY A 545 26.70 13.33 -15.07
CA GLY A 545 27.66 13.86 -16.02
C GLY A 545 27.55 15.38 -16.19
N THR A 546 28.03 15.88 -17.32
CA THR A 546 27.96 17.29 -17.71
C THR A 546 26.50 17.71 -17.96
N VAL A 547 25.98 18.60 -17.11
CA VAL A 547 24.59 19.10 -17.20
C VAL A 547 24.54 20.36 -18.06
N THR A 548 23.66 20.35 -19.06
CA THR A 548 23.59 21.37 -20.12
C THR A 548 22.18 21.92 -20.36
N SER A 549 21.15 21.15 -20.00
CA SER A 549 19.72 21.50 -19.97
C SER A 549 19.13 21.28 -18.58
N ASP A 550 17.98 21.91 -18.33
CA ASP A 550 17.15 21.67 -17.15
C ASP A 550 16.66 20.21 -17.14
N ARG A 551 16.51 19.60 -15.96
CA ARG A 551 16.02 18.22 -15.79
C ARG A 551 15.27 18.07 -14.48
N LYS A 552 14.12 17.39 -14.46
CA LYS A 552 13.38 17.12 -13.22
C LYS A 552 13.78 15.80 -12.55
N GLY A 553 13.00 15.35 -11.57
CA GLY A 553 13.10 14.04 -10.96
C GLY A 553 12.02 13.82 -9.89
N TRP A 554 11.75 12.57 -9.50
CA TRP A 554 10.69 12.23 -8.54
C TRP A 554 10.86 10.84 -7.89
N CYS A 555 10.07 10.59 -6.84
CA CYS A 555 9.84 9.25 -6.28
C CYS A 555 8.66 8.59 -7.01
N THR A 556 8.77 7.29 -7.32
CA THR A 556 7.78 6.53 -8.10
C THR A 556 6.72 5.81 -7.24
N VAL A 557 6.91 5.77 -5.92
CA VAL A 557 6.00 5.08 -4.99
C VAL A 557 4.57 5.67 -5.05
N PRO A 558 3.50 4.84 -5.03
CA PRO A 558 2.12 5.32 -5.22
C PRO A 558 1.72 6.48 -4.30
N GLY A 559 1.19 7.55 -4.89
CA GLY A 559 0.81 8.79 -4.22
C GLY A 559 1.97 9.76 -3.89
N HIS A 560 3.24 9.36 -4.02
CA HIS A 560 4.37 10.18 -3.57
C HIS A 560 4.67 11.34 -4.51
N ARG A 561 4.70 11.09 -5.83
CA ARG A 561 4.84 12.15 -6.85
C ARG A 561 3.74 13.21 -6.70
N ALA A 562 2.49 12.79 -6.50
CA ALA A 562 1.34 13.68 -6.27
C ALA A 562 1.42 14.47 -4.96
N ALA A 563 2.05 13.91 -3.92
CA ALA A 563 2.27 14.58 -2.63
C ALA A 563 3.42 15.61 -2.63
N GLY A 564 4.21 15.71 -3.71
CA GLY A 564 5.32 16.66 -3.84
C GLY A 564 6.72 16.06 -3.82
N MET A 565 6.88 14.73 -4.01
CA MET A 565 8.20 14.12 -4.26
C MET A 565 8.71 14.48 -5.65
N THR A 566 9.12 15.73 -5.84
CA THR A 566 9.74 16.21 -7.08
C THR A 566 11.02 17.01 -6.81
N LEU A 567 11.91 16.99 -7.79
CA LEU A 567 13.16 17.75 -7.88
C LEU A 567 13.20 18.43 -9.24
N ASP A 568 13.64 19.68 -9.30
CA ASP A 568 14.05 20.38 -10.52
C ASP A 568 15.58 20.62 -10.51
N ILE A 569 16.23 20.54 -11.66
CA ILE A 569 17.63 20.93 -11.89
C ILE A 569 17.60 21.96 -13.02
N VAL A 570 18.26 23.11 -12.84
CA VAL A 570 18.12 24.27 -13.75
C VAL A 570 19.48 24.87 -14.14
N VAL A 571 19.58 25.30 -15.41
CA VAL A 571 20.85 25.63 -16.08
C VAL A 571 20.82 27.00 -16.77
N GLY A 572 21.57 27.98 -16.24
CA GLY A 572 21.48 29.39 -16.66
C GLY A 572 22.51 29.88 -17.71
N GLY A 573 22.03 30.69 -18.67
CA GLY A 573 22.81 31.59 -19.55
C GLY A 573 23.05 31.11 -20.99
N GLY A 574 22.76 31.88 -22.06
CA GLY A 574 22.06 33.17 -22.15
C GLY A 574 21.95 33.74 -23.59
N THR A 575 21.21 34.86 -23.74
CA THR A 575 21.04 35.76 -24.93
C THR A 575 20.30 35.27 -26.19
N HIS A 576 19.64 36.22 -26.88
CA HIS A 576 18.79 36.05 -28.08
C HIS A 576 19.55 36.34 -29.39
N GLY A 577 19.07 35.75 -30.50
CA GLY A 577 19.40 36.16 -31.88
C GLY A 577 18.49 35.46 -32.91
N SER A 578 17.96 36.23 -33.86
CA SER A 578 17.15 35.80 -35.03
C SER A 578 17.72 36.53 -36.26
N PRO A 579 17.63 36.02 -37.52
CA PRO A 579 16.39 35.58 -38.17
C PRO A 579 16.48 34.27 -39.02
N GLU A 580 15.33 33.90 -39.62
CA GLU A 580 15.04 33.25 -40.93
C GLU A 580 16.04 32.21 -41.53
N GLN A 581 15.62 31.12 -42.19
CA GLN A 581 14.53 31.03 -43.20
C GLN A 581 13.95 29.59 -43.34
N ASP A 582 13.01 29.40 -44.28
CA ASP A 582 12.00 28.32 -44.37
C ASP A 582 12.46 26.85 -44.48
N GLY A 583 11.57 25.96 -44.00
CA GLY A 583 11.64 24.50 -44.18
C GLY A 583 10.37 23.80 -43.67
N HIS A 584 9.29 23.80 -44.46
CA HIS A 584 7.96 23.37 -43.99
C HIS A 584 7.88 21.90 -43.56
N THR A 585 7.79 21.67 -42.25
CA THR A 585 7.14 20.48 -41.68
C THR A 585 5.97 20.94 -40.81
N MET A 586 4.76 20.48 -41.14
CA MET A 586 3.53 20.83 -40.42
C MET A 586 3.41 20.02 -39.11
N ALA A 587 4.32 20.27 -38.18
CA ALA A 587 4.14 19.85 -36.79
C ALA A 587 2.85 20.47 -36.23
N ALA A 588 2.01 19.68 -35.58
CA ALA A 588 0.75 20.16 -35.04
C ALA A 588 0.99 21.25 -33.99
N ALA A 589 0.40 22.44 -34.21
CA ALA A 589 0.51 23.54 -33.27
C ALA A 589 -0.09 23.16 -31.90
N PRO A 590 0.56 23.53 -30.77
CA PRO A 590 0.11 23.13 -29.45
C PRO A 590 -1.25 23.75 -29.11
N GLY A 591 -2.32 22.95 -29.14
CA GLY A 591 -3.67 23.38 -28.76
C GLY A 591 -4.84 22.74 -29.52
N LYS A 592 -4.61 22.03 -30.63
CA LYS A 592 -5.62 21.17 -31.28
C LYS A 592 -5.33 19.69 -31.03
N GLY A 593 -6.37 18.92 -30.73
CA GLY A 593 -6.30 17.46 -30.66
C GLY A 593 -6.24 16.80 -32.04
N LEU A 594 -6.00 15.49 -32.05
CA LEU A 594 -5.97 14.66 -33.27
C LEU A 594 -7.35 14.58 -33.94
N ASP A 595 -7.41 14.87 -35.24
CA ASP A 595 -8.60 14.62 -36.06
C ASP A 595 -8.56 13.20 -36.63
N LEU A 596 -9.14 12.26 -35.88
CA LEU A 596 -9.28 10.86 -36.31
C LEU A 596 -10.44 10.67 -37.33
N ALA A 597 -11.28 11.69 -37.52
CA ALA A 597 -12.35 11.68 -38.52
C ALA A 597 -11.85 12.00 -39.94
N ALA A 598 -10.70 12.68 -40.07
CA ALA A 598 -10.03 12.97 -41.33
C ALA A 598 -9.67 11.73 -42.18
N GLY A 599 -9.23 11.99 -43.42
CA GLY A 599 -8.67 10.96 -44.33
C GLY A 599 -7.16 10.81 -44.16
N PHE A 600 -6.65 9.60 -44.39
CA PHE A 600 -5.21 9.35 -44.53
C PHE A 600 -4.66 9.97 -45.82
N SER A 601 -3.35 10.16 -45.87
CA SER A 601 -2.63 10.79 -46.97
C SER A 601 -2.79 10.00 -48.28
N ARG A 602 -2.74 10.69 -49.42
CA ARG A 602 -2.90 10.07 -50.75
C ARG A 602 -1.84 8.98 -50.97
N GLY A 603 -2.27 7.73 -51.13
CA GLY A 603 -1.40 6.58 -51.35
C GLY A 603 -1.07 5.78 -50.08
N TRP A 604 -1.52 6.23 -48.90
CA TRP A 604 -1.45 5.46 -47.66
C TRP A 604 -2.04 4.05 -47.82
N GLN A 605 -1.46 3.09 -47.10
CA GLN A 605 -1.92 1.71 -47.07
C GLN A 605 -2.08 1.26 -45.61
N PRO A 606 -3.17 0.56 -45.25
CA PRO A 606 -3.36 0.04 -43.90
C PRO A 606 -2.31 -1.03 -43.58
N ARG A 607 -1.95 -1.15 -42.30
CA ARG A 607 -1.19 -2.32 -41.83
C ARG A 607 -2.06 -3.56 -41.93
N SER A 608 -1.59 -4.61 -42.61
CA SER A 608 -2.28 -5.90 -42.59
C SER A 608 -2.29 -6.44 -41.16
N ALA A 609 -3.48 -6.64 -40.59
CA ALA A 609 -3.64 -7.45 -39.40
C ALA A 609 -3.70 -8.96 -39.72
N ALA A 610 -3.85 -9.36 -40.98
CA ALA A 610 -4.06 -10.78 -41.34
C ALA A 610 -2.79 -11.60 -41.02
N LEU A 611 -2.96 -12.66 -40.23
CA LEU A 611 -1.87 -13.51 -39.76
C LEU A 611 -1.82 -14.82 -40.59
N PRO A 612 -0.77 -15.04 -41.41
CA PRO A 612 -0.60 -16.31 -42.11
C PRO A 612 -0.44 -17.50 -41.15
N ALA A 613 -0.73 -18.71 -41.62
CA ALA A 613 -0.47 -19.94 -40.87
C ALA A 613 1.03 -20.09 -40.54
N ALA A 614 1.37 -20.80 -39.45
CA ALA A 614 2.76 -21.03 -39.07
C ALA A 614 3.55 -21.73 -40.19
N PRO A 615 4.78 -21.29 -40.51
CA PRO A 615 5.64 -21.99 -41.45
C PRO A 615 5.96 -23.40 -40.95
N GLY A 616 5.94 -24.40 -41.84
CA GLY A 616 6.29 -25.80 -41.50
C GLY A 616 7.77 -26.05 -41.17
N THR A 617 8.59 -25.00 -41.06
CA THR A 617 10.02 -25.05 -40.79
C THR A 617 10.32 -25.05 -39.30
N ARG A 618 11.15 -25.99 -38.82
CA ARG A 618 11.54 -26.07 -37.40
C ARG A 618 12.53 -24.98 -36.94
N VAL A 619 13.06 -24.19 -37.87
CA VAL A 619 13.94 -23.05 -37.60
C VAL A 619 13.43 -21.84 -38.38
N HIS A 620 12.98 -20.81 -37.67
CA HIS A 620 12.45 -19.57 -38.22
C HIS A 620 13.55 -18.51 -38.23
N LYS A 621 13.97 -18.06 -39.42
CA LYS A 621 15.02 -17.04 -39.58
C LYS A 621 14.42 -15.70 -40.01
N ALA A 622 14.86 -14.61 -39.41
CA ALA A 622 14.50 -13.26 -39.83
C ALA A 622 15.67 -12.27 -39.63
N GLU A 623 15.72 -11.21 -40.41
CA GLU A 623 16.59 -10.06 -40.16
C GLU A 623 15.72 -8.86 -39.74
N LEU A 624 15.96 -8.32 -38.55
CA LEU A 624 15.30 -7.13 -38.03
C LEU A 624 16.28 -5.97 -38.04
N ARG A 625 15.99 -4.96 -38.87
CA ARG A 625 16.79 -3.74 -39.01
C ARG A 625 16.22 -2.66 -38.11
N ALA A 626 16.90 -2.37 -37.00
CA ALA A 626 16.55 -1.27 -36.12
C ALA A 626 16.93 0.05 -36.82
N ARG A 627 15.93 0.89 -37.13
CA ARG A 627 16.14 2.16 -37.84
C ARG A 627 15.04 3.18 -37.56
N ARG A 628 15.33 4.44 -37.86
CA ARG A 628 14.32 5.50 -37.96
C ARG A 628 13.56 5.40 -39.28
N THR A 629 12.27 5.68 -39.27
CA THR A 629 11.45 5.75 -40.49
C THR A 629 10.25 6.66 -40.23
N THR A 630 10.08 7.69 -41.05
CA THR A 630 8.90 8.58 -40.98
C THR A 630 7.69 7.88 -41.56
N VAL A 631 6.62 7.79 -40.77
CA VAL A 631 5.37 7.08 -41.11
C VAL A 631 4.15 7.90 -40.70
N GLU A 632 3.03 7.67 -41.36
CA GLU A 632 1.74 8.24 -40.99
C GLU A 632 1.14 7.45 -39.82
N VAL A 633 1.10 8.06 -38.64
CA VAL A 633 0.71 7.43 -37.35
C VAL A 633 -0.76 7.67 -36.99
N ALA A 634 -1.40 8.65 -37.62
CA ALA A 634 -2.82 8.95 -37.57
C ALA A 634 -3.21 9.71 -38.86
N PRO A 635 -4.50 9.86 -39.22
CA PRO A 635 -4.92 10.53 -40.46
C PRO A 635 -4.26 11.91 -40.66
N GLY A 636 -3.44 12.05 -41.72
CA GLY A 636 -2.70 13.27 -42.04
C GLY A 636 -1.48 13.57 -41.16
N VAL A 637 -1.18 12.76 -40.14
CA VAL A 637 -0.13 13.02 -39.16
C VAL A 637 1.08 12.10 -39.37
N TRP A 638 2.17 12.70 -39.84
CA TRP A 638 3.44 12.03 -40.09
C TRP A 638 4.43 12.27 -38.94
N GLN A 639 5.09 11.21 -38.48
CA GLN A 639 6.08 11.26 -37.41
C GLN A 639 7.25 10.31 -37.71
N GLU A 640 8.49 10.73 -37.37
CA GLU A 640 9.62 9.81 -37.32
C GLU A 640 9.38 8.78 -36.21
N MET A 641 9.43 7.49 -36.54
CA MET A 641 9.31 6.40 -35.56
C MET A 641 10.61 5.60 -35.52
N TRP A 642 10.96 5.06 -34.36
CA TRP A 642 12.04 4.09 -34.21
C TRP A 642 11.45 2.70 -34.39
N THR A 643 11.97 1.95 -35.35
CA THR A 643 11.28 0.78 -35.91
C THR A 643 12.18 -0.45 -35.94
N PHE A 644 11.57 -1.63 -35.92
CA PHE A 644 12.21 -2.86 -36.42
C PHE A 644 11.70 -3.11 -37.85
N GLY A 645 12.60 -3.21 -38.83
CA GLY A 645 12.24 -3.46 -40.23
C GLY A 645 11.63 -2.28 -40.99
N GLY A 646 11.46 -1.11 -40.36
CA GLY A 646 10.74 0.05 -40.94
C GLY A 646 9.27 0.14 -40.56
N THR A 647 8.82 -0.67 -39.60
CA THR A 647 7.45 -0.66 -39.11
C THR A 647 7.41 -0.52 -37.58
N ALA A 648 6.39 0.19 -37.11
CA ALA A 648 5.94 0.20 -35.73
C ALA A 648 4.49 -0.32 -35.76
N PRO A 649 4.14 -1.43 -35.08
CA PRO A 649 5.07 -2.44 -34.55
C PRO A 649 5.99 -3.03 -35.64
N GLY A 650 7.07 -3.67 -35.23
CA GLY A 650 7.90 -4.52 -36.08
C GLY A 650 7.15 -5.76 -36.62
N PRO A 651 7.74 -6.49 -37.58
CA PRO A 651 7.13 -7.70 -38.17
C PRO A 651 6.67 -8.72 -37.11
N THR A 652 5.46 -9.26 -37.28
CA THR A 652 5.00 -10.38 -36.46
C THR A 652 5.74 -11.66 -36.87
N LEU A 653 6.33 -12.35 -35.90
CA LEU A 653 6.94 -13.67 -36.10
C LEU A 653 5.92 -14.77 -35.73
N ARG A 654 5.93 -15.91 -36.41
CA ARG A 654 5.06 -17.06 -36.07
C ARG A 654 5.81 -18.38 -36.15
N GLY A 655 5.49 -19.30 -35.24
CA GLY A 655 5.98 -20.69 -35.22
C GLY A 655 5.14 -21.57 -34.29
N THR A 656 5.59 -22.79 -34.02
CA THR A 656 4.95 -23.75 -33.11
C THR A 656 5.82 -24.01 -31.88
N VAL A 657 5.24 -24.51 -30.79
CA VAL A 657 6.01 -24.97 -29.62
C VAL A 657 7.11 -25.97 -30.03
N GLY A 658 8.33 -25.70 -29.57
CA GLY A 658 9.53 -26.50 -29.87
C GLY A 658 10.28 -26.08 -31.13
N ASP A 659 9.83 -25.04 -31.86
CA ASP A 659 10.60 -24.42 -32.94
C ASP A 659 11.68 -23.48 -32.41
N ILE A 660 12.68 -23.19 -33.25
CA ILE A 660 13.81 -22.32 -32.91
C ILE A 660 13.77 -21.05 -33.75
N PHE A 661 13.67 -19.90 -33.11
CA PHE A 661 13.80 -18.60 -33.75
C PHE A 661 15.28 -18.19 -33.77
N GLU A 662 15.74 -17.69 -34.91
CA GLU A 662 17.11 -17.21 -35.14
C GLU A 662 17.04 -15.85 -35.84
N ILE A 663 17.06 -14.79 -35.04
CA ILE A 663 16.78 -13.44 -35.48
C ILE A 663 18.07 -12.62 -35.49
N THR A 664 18.47 -12.17 -36.67
CA THR A 664 19.59 -11.23 -36.82
C THR A 664 19.07 -9.83 -36.59
N LEU A 665 19.40 -9.24 -35.43
CA LEU A 665 19.25 -7.80 -35.23
C LEU A 665 20.44 -7.09 -35.89
N VAL A 666 20.16 -6.07 -36.70
CA VAL A 666 21.13 -5.14 -37.27
C VAL A 666 20.73 -3.73 -36.85
N ASN A 667 21.66 -2.93 -36.33
CA ASN A 667 21.39 -1.54 -36.01
C ASN A 667 21.81 -0.63 -37.17
N ASP A 668 20.83 -0.14 -37.93
CA ASP A 668 20.99 0.82 -39.03
C ASP A 668 20.70 2.27 -38.58
N ASP A 669 20.38 2.52 -37.30
CA ASP A 669 20.31 3.88 -36.75
C ASP A 669 21.73 4.47 -36.64
N PRO A 670 22.01 5.64 -37.25
CA PRO A 670 23.37 6.19 -37.27
C PRO A 670 23.79 6.85 -35.94
N ALA A 671 22.86 7.09 -35.00
CA ALA A 671 23.08 7.94 -33.85
C ALA A 671 22.65 7.33 -32.49
N MET A 672 21.86 6.26 -32.49
CA MET A 672 21.37 5.61 -31.26
C MET A 672 21.72 4.12 -31.21
N GLY A 673 21.95 3.61 -30.00
CA GLY A 673 22.11 2.17 -29.77
C GLY A 673 20.75 1.48 -29.63
N HIS A 674 20.61 0.29 -30.21
CA HIS A 674 19.37 -0.50 -30.19
C HIS A 674 19.66 -1.96 -29.85
N GLY A 675 18.78 -2.61 -29.08
CA GLY A 675 18.84 -4.02 -28.69
C GLY A 675 17.52 -4.73 -28.99
N ILE A 676 17.38 -6.00 -28.56
CA ILE A 676 16.11 -6.72 -28.65
C ILE A 676 15.95 -7.73 -27.51
N ASP A 677 14.73 -7.85 -27.01
CA ASP A 677 14.25 -8.85 -26.05
C ASP A 677 13.03 -9.56 -26.65
N PHE A 678 12.91 -10.86 -26.39
CA PHE A 678 11.88 -11.76 -26.89
C PHE A 678 11.29 -12.56 -25.73
N HIS A 679 10.08 -12.23 -25.27
CA HIS A 679 9.48 -12.90 -24.10
C HIS A 679 9.15 -14.38 -24.35
N ALA A 680 9.08 -14.81 -25.61
CA ALA A 680 9.01 -16.21 -26.02
C ALA A 680 10.30 -17.03 -25.78
N GLY A 681 11.41 -16.39 -25.38
CA GLY A 681 12.72 -17.01 -25.22
C GLY A 681 13.33 -16.89 -23.82
N ALA A 682 13.76 -18.02 -23.26
CA ALA A 682 14.43 -18.06 -21.95
C ALA A 682 15.96 -18.11 -22.11
N LEU A 683 16.62 -16.95 -22.12
CA LEU A 683 18.07 -16.78 -22.18
C LEU A 683 18.58 -15.83 -21.09
N ALA A 684 19.83 -15.97 -20.67
CA ALA A 684 20.50 -14.96 -19.86
C ALA A 684 20.72 -13.68 -20.70
N PRO A 685 20.46 -12.47 -20.17
CA PRO A 685 20.36 -11.25 -20.97
C PRO A 685 21.69 -10.73 -21.52
N ASP A 686 22.81 -10.97 -20.81
CA ASP A 686 24.08 -10.23 -20.94
C ASP A 686 24.70 -10.23 -22.35
N ARG A 687 24.37 -11.24 -23.15
CA ARG A 687 24.83 -11.39 -24.55
C ARG A 687 23.73 -11.16 -25.59
N PRO A 688 22.56 -11.83 -25.56
CA PRO A 688 21.54 -11.71 -26.60
C PRO A 688 20.72 -10.42 -26.50
N MET A 689 20.56 -9.83 -25.31
CA MET A 689 19.76 -8.61 -25.09
C MET A 689 20.61 -7.34 -24.97
N ARG A 690 21.91 -7.40 -25.29
CA ARG A 690 22.81 -6.24 -25.23
C ARG A 690 22.39 -5.17 -26.25
N THR A 691 22.68 -3.90 -25.93
CA THR A 691 22.63 -2.81 -26.92
C THR A 691 23.68 -3.01 -28.01
N LEU A 692 23.27 -2.85 -29.27
CA LEU A 692 24.12 -2.73 -30.45
C LEU A 692 24.41 -1.25 -30.73
N ARG A 693 25.66 -0.90 -30.99
CA ARG A 693 26.00 0.43 -31.55
C ARG A 693 25.55 0.54 -33.01
N PRO A 694 25.47 1.77 -33.58
CA PRO A 694 25.32 1.96 -35.02
C PRO A 694 26.24 1.05 -35.85
N GLY A 695 25.68 0.33 -36.82
CA GLY A 695 26.40 -0.62 -37.69
C GLY A 695 26.69 -2.00 -37.09
N GLU A 696 26.48 -2.24 -35.79
CA GLU A 696 26.64 -3.56 -35.19
C GLU A 696 25.47 -4.51 -35.56
N ARG A 697 25.73 -5.82 -35.45
CA ARG A 697 24.74 -6.89 -35.59
C ARG A 697 24.87 -7.96 -34.50
N LEU A 698 23.78 -8.69 -34.26
CA LEU A 698 23.71 -9.78 -33.28
C LEU A 698 22.67 -10.82 -33.72
N VAL A 699 23.03 -12.09 -33.61
CA VAL A 699 22.08 -13.20 -33.81
C VAL A 699 21.50 -13.60 -32.47
N TYR A 700 20.23 -13.29 -32.25
CA TYR A 700 19.45 -13.76 -31.11
C TYR A 700 18.83 -15.11 -31.49
N ARG A 701 19.20 -16.21 -30.80
CA ARG A 701 18.68 -17.55 -31.09
C ARG A 701 18.07 -18.20 -29.85
N PHE A 702 16.77 -18.46 -29.88
CA PHE A 702 16.02 -19.10 -28.79
C PHE A 702 15.07 -20.18 -29.32
N ARG A 703 14.75 -21.18 -28.48
CA ARG A 703 13.65 -22.12 -28.75
C ARG A 703 12.39 -21.67 -28.02
N ALA A 704 11.25 -21.69 -28.71
CA ALA A 704 9.97 -21.39 -28.13
C ALA A 704 9.38 -22.61 -27.39
N GLU A 705 9.80 -22.83 -26.15
CA GLU A 705 9.33 -23.96 -25.32
C GLU A 705 7.89 -23.78 -24.78
N ARG A 706 7.23 -22.63 -25.05
CA ARG A 706 5.89 -22.26 -24.54
C ARG A 706 5.03 -21.61 -25.62
N ALA A 707 3.75 -21.98 -25.68
CA ALA A 707 2.75 -21.36 -26.54
C ALA A 707 2.24 -20.04 -25.96
N GLY A 708 1.85 -19.10 -26.83
CA GLY A 708 1.41 -17.76 -26.43
C GLY A 708 1.46 -16.76 -27.58
N ALA A 709 0.85 -15.59 -27.34
CA ALA A 709 1.15 -14.38 -28.10
C ALA A 709 2.11 -13.55 -27.26
N TRP A 710 3.38 -13.50 -27.64
CA TRP A 710 4.44 -12.92 -26.84
C TRP A 710 4.84 -11.56 -27.38
N LEU A 711 5.14 -10.62 -26.47
CA LEU A 711 5.78 -9.37 -26.84
C LEU A 711 7.26 -9.61 -27.19
N TYR A 712 7.76 -8.82 -28.15
CA TYR A 712 9.19 -8.53 -28.29
C TYR A 712 9.37 -7.02 -28.38
N HIS A 713 10.49 -6.49 -27.88
CA HIS A 713 10.76 -5.05 -27.87
C HIS A 713 12.25 -4.74 -27.84
N CYS A 714 12.62 -3.47 -28.01
CA CYS A 714 13.99 -3.02 -27.76
C CYS A 714 14.38 -3.24 -26.29
N SER A 715 15.58 -3.77 -26.05
CA SER A 715 16.15 -3.97 -24.71
C SER A 715 17.04 -2.81 -24.25
N THR A 716 17.29 -1.80 -25.10
CA THR A 716 18.13 -0.64 -24.75
C THR A 716 17.39 0.32 -23.82
N ALA A 717 18.10 0.82 -22.82
CA ALA A 717 17.58 1.83 -21.91
C ALA A 717 17.71 3.25 -22.51
N PRO A 718 16.68 4.12 -22.39
CA PRO A 718 15.44 3.92 -21.63
C PRO A 718 14.35 3.24 -22.47
N MET A 719 14.00 1.99 -22.14
CA MET A 719 13.09 1.14 -22.94
C MET A 719 11.72 1.78 -23.19
N LEU A 720 11.21 2.57 -22.23
CA LEU A 720 9.99 3.38 -22.37
C LEU A 720 10.01 4.26 -23.62
N GLN A 721 11.16 4.89 -23.93
CA GLN A 721 11.30 5.71 -25.14
C GLN A 721 11.34 4.84 -26.40
N HIS A 722 12.13 3.76 -26.40
CA HIS A 722 12.23 2.89 -27.57
C HIS A 722 10.89 2.25 -27.94
N MET A 723 10.16 1.74 -26.95
CA MET A 723 8.82 1.20 -27.15
C MET A 723 7.82 2.30 -27.52
N GLY A 724 7.79 3.44 -26.80
CA GLY A 724 6.90 4.57 -27.12
C GLY A 724 7.13 5.17 -28.51
N ASN A 725 8.33 5.03 -29.08
CA ASN A 725 8.67 5.45 -30.45
C ASN A 725 8.50 4.34 -31.51
N GLY A 726 8.05 3.13 -31.15
CA GLY A 726 7.66 2.09 -32.11
C GLY A 726 8.40 0.75 -32.04
N MET A 727 9.41 0.59 -31.19
CA MET A 727 10.27 -0.60 -31.16
C MET A 727 9.69 -1.75 -30.33
N TYR A 728 8.54 -2.27 -30.77
CA TYR A 728 7.85 -3.43 -30.22
C TYR A 728 7.23 -4.27 -31.35
N GLY A 729 6.87 -5.53 -31.07
CA GLY A 729 6.20 -6.44 -32.02
C GLY A 729 5.75 -7.73 -31.34
N ALA A 730 5.18 -8.66 -32.12
CA ALA A 730 4.62 -9.91 -31.61
C ALA A 730 5.37 -11.15 -32.11
N VAL A 731 5.49 -12.16 -31.24
CA VAL A 731 5.82 -13.55 -31.61
C VAL A 731 4.64 -14.44 -31.25
N ILE A 732 4.02 -15.04 -32.26
CA ILE A 732 2.92 -15.99 -32.09
C ILE A 732 3.52 -17.41 -32.05
N VAL A 733 3.30 -18.13 -30.96
CA VAL A 733 3.73 -19.53 -30.80
C VAL A 733 2.49 -20.40 -30.63
N ASP A 734 2.15 -21.13 -31.69
CA ASP A 734 0.95 -21.96 -31.75
C ASP A 734 1.03 -23.14 -30.76
N PRO A 735 0.00 -23.36 -29.91
CA PRO A 735 -0.05 -24.51 -29.02
C PRO A 735 -0.23 -25.83 -29.78
N PRO A 736 0.28 -26.95 -29.26
CA PRO A 736 0.04 -28.27 -29.84
C PRO A 736 -1.47 -28.56 -30.00
N GLY A 737 -1.88 -28.93 -31.21
CA GLY A 737 -3.29 -29.19 -31.52
C GLY A 737 -4.18 -27.95 -31.62
N LEU A 738 -3.61 -26.75 -31.87
CA LEU A 738 -4.40 -25.55 -32.18
C LEU A 738 -5.38 -25.84 -33.33
N ALA A 739 -6.68 -25.61 -33.08
CA ALA A 739 -7.71 -25.79 -34.10
C ALA A 739 -7.53 -24.79 -35.25
N LYS A 740 -7.98 -25.13 -36.46
CA LYS A 740 -8.02 -24.17 -37.57
C LYS A 740 -9.17 -23.17 -37.37
N ALA A 741 -8.87 -21.89 -37.54
CA ALA A 741 -9.86 -20.86 -37.82
C ALA A 741 -9.89 -20.60 -39.34
N ASP A 742 -11.01 -20.09 -39.87
CA ASP A 742 -11.11 -19.71 -41.28
C ASP A 742 -10.29 -18.47 -41.61
N ARG A 743 -10.12 -17.58 -40.62
CA ARG A 743 -9.28 -16.39 -40.68
C ARG A 743 -8.60 -16.16 -39.34
N GLU A 744 -7.37 -15.67 -39.40
CA GLU A 744 -6.63 -15.20 -38.22
C GLU A 744 -6.17 -13.76 -38.41
N TYR A 745 -6.29 -12.98 -37.34
CA TYR A 745 -5.83 -11.61 -37.23
C TYR A 745 -4.89 -11.46 -36.04
N VAL A 746 -3.90 -10.56 -36.14
CA VAL A 746 -3.04 -10.13 -35.04
C VAL A 746 -3.18 -8.62 -34.82
N LEU A 747 -3.46 -8.25 -33.57
CA LEU A 747 -3.68 -6.87 -33.15
C LEU A 747 -2.77 -6.55 -31.97
N VAL A 748 -1.71 -5.80 -32.24
CA VAL A 748 -0.79 -5.27 -31.22
C VAL A 748 -1.33 -3.93 -30.75
N SER A 749 -1.81 -3.86 -29.50
CA SER A 749 -2.27 -2.62 -28.87
C SER A 749 -1.09 -1.82 -28.34
N SER A 750 -1.09 -0.52 -28.59
CA SER A 750 0.01 0.40 -28.26
C SER A 750 -0.45 1.84 -28.13
N GLN A 751 0.35 2.67 -27.47
CA GLN A 751 0.07 4.08 -27.21
C GLN A 751 0.87 4.98 -28.17
N LEU A 752 0.26 6.06 -28.66
CA LEU A 752 0.91 7.06 -29.52
C LEU A 752 1.32 8.29 -28.70
N TYR A 753 2.59 8.66 -28.83
CA TYR A 753 3.14 9.87 -28.21
C TYR A 753 3.66 10.80 -29.31
N LEU A 754 2.91 11.88 -29.58
CA LEU A 754 3.25 12.85 -30.62
C LEU A 754 4.35 13.82 -30.15
N GLY A 755 5.34 14.01 -31.02
CA GLY A 755 6.48 14.90 -30.83
C GLY A 755 7.76 14.31 -31.44
N THR A 756 8.85 15.07 -31.39
CA THR A 756 10.16 14.57 -31.84
C THR A 756 10.61 13.39 -30.97
N PRO A 757 10.97 12.22 -31.56
CA PRO A 757 11.37 11.04 -30.80
C PRO A 757 12.46 11.28 -29.78
N GLY A 758 12.17 11.00 -28.50
CA GLY A 758 13.13 11.16 -27.40
C GLY A 758 13.30 12.61 -26.92
N SER A 759 12.53 13.57 -27.43
CA SER A 759 12.51 14.94 -26.90
C SER A 759 11.89 15.00 -25.49
N GLU A 760 12.39 15.90 -24.64
CA GLU A 760 11.93 16.07 -23.25
C GLU A 760 10.40 16.20 -23.15
N ALA A 761 9.75 16.91 -24.08
CA ALA A 761 8.29 17.05 -24.12
C ALA A 761 7.55 15.74 -24.45
N GLN A 762 8.01 14.99 -25.46
CA GLN A 762 7.41 13.71 -25.84
C GLN A 762 7.64 12.64 -24.75
N VAL A 763 8.84 12.61 -24.18
CA VAL A 763 9.20 11.70 -23.09
C VAL A 763 8.48 12.07 -21.78
N ALA A 764 8.23 13.36 -21.54
CA ALA A 764 7.39 13.80 -20.42
C ALA A 764 5.95 13.27 -20.54
N LYS A 765 5.37 13.21 -21.75
CA LYS A 765 4.06 12.55 -21.97
C LYS A 765 4.12 11.05 -21.64
N MET A 766 5.13 10.33 -22.14
CA MET A 766 5.35 8.90 -21.85
C MET A 766 5.47 8.67 -20.33
N ARG A 767 6.27 9.48 -19.63
CA ARG A 767 6.49 9.43 -18.17
C ARG A 767 5.30 9.94 -17.34
N GLN A 768 4.25 10.46 -17.96
CA GLN A 768 2.99 10.86 -17.32
C GLN A 768 1.82 9.94 -17.71
N ASN A 769 2.05 8.99 -18.62
CA ASN A 769 1.02 8.18 -19.26
C ASN A 769 -0.10 9.04 -19.89
N THR A 770 0.30 10.12 -20.58
CA THR A 770 -0.62 11.01 -21.31
C THR A 770 -0.35 10.92 -22.83
N PRO A 771 -0.68 9.79 -23.47
CA PRO A 771 -0.56 9.66 -24.92
C PRO A 771 -1.57 10.56 -25.64
N ASP A 772 -1.28 10.85 -26.89
CA ASP A 772 -2.14 11.64 -27.77
C ASP A 772 -3.23 10.77 -28.42
N ALA A 773 -2.97 9.47 -28.58
CA ALA A 773 -3.88 8.47 -29.10
C ALA A 773 -3.51 7.05 -28.65
N TRP A 774 -4.39 6.08 -28.87
CA TRP A 774 -4.10 4.65 -28.78
C TRP A 774 -4.30 3.99 -30.15
N MET A 775 -3.62 2.87 -30.38
CA MET A 775 -3.45 2.30 -31.71
C MET A 775 -3.45 0.78 -31.71
N PHE A 776 -4.19 0.19 -32.65
CA PHE A 776 -3.94 -1.17 -33.10
C PHE A 776 -2.92 -1.16 -34.24
N ASN A 777 -1.90 -2.00 -34.16
CA ASN A 777 -0.84 -2.14 -35.17
C ASN A 777 -0.22 -0.78 -35.58
N GLY A 778 0.01 0.10 -34.61
CA GLY A 778 0.87 1.29 -34.74
C GLY A 778 0.34 2.44 -35.60
N VAL A 779 -0.95 2.45 -35.96
CA VAL A 779 -1.62 3.61 -36.59
C VAL A 779 -3.02 3.79 -35.99
N ALA A 780 -3.32 4.99 -35.49
CA ALA A 780 -4.60 5.32 -34.87
C ALA A 780 -5.75 5.29 -35.89
N ALA A 781 -6.90 4.72 -35.50
CA ALA A 781 -8.13 4.60 -36.31
C ALA A 781 -8.01 3.91 -37.69
N GLN A 782 -6.87 3.27 -38.02
CA GLN A 782 -6.64 2.70 -39.36
C GLN A 782 -7.72 1.70 -39.79
N TYR A 783 -8.18 0.85 -38.87
CA TYR A 783 -9.17 -0.20 -39.13
C TYR A 783 -10.61 0.30 -39.15
N ALA A 784 -10.86 1.59 -38.85
CA ALA A 784 -12.13 2.24 -39.12
C ALA A 784 -12.23 2.71 -40.58
N LYS A 785 -11.09 3.08 -41.18
CA LYS A 785 -10.99 3.50 -42.59
C LYS A 785 -10.77 2.30 -43.53
N ALA A 786 -10.08 1.26 -43.06
CA ALA A 786 -9.84 0.00 -43.77
C ALA A 786 -10.28 -1.21 -42.90
N PRO A 787 -11.56 -1.60 -42.96
CA PRO A 787 -12.09 -2.72 -42.18
C PRO A 787 -11.36 -4.05 -42.42
N LEU A 788 -11.30 -4.87 -41.38
CA LEU A 788 -10.98 -6.30 -41.51
C LEU A 788 -12.15 -7.01 -42.22
N THR A 789 -11.90 -8.17 -42.83
CA THR A 789 -12.91 -8.86 -43.65
C THR A 789 -13.18 -10.27 -43.13
N ALA A 790 -14.45 -10.66 -43.07
CA ALA A 790 -14.88 -12.03 -42.80
C ALA A 790 -16.11 -12.37 -43.65
N ARG A 791 -16.62 -13.60 -43.54
CA ARG A 791 -17.95 -13.97 -44.05
C ARG A 791 -18.82 -14.56 -42.95
N ALA A 792 -20.13 -14.47 -43.11
CA ALA A 792 -21.07 -15.09 -42.19
C ALA A 792 -20.77 -16.60 -42.04
N GLY A 793 -20.85 -17.11 -40.81
CA GLY A 793 -20.50 -18.49 -40.47
C GLY A 793 -19.00 -18.81 -40.39
N GLN A 794 -18.08 -17.88 -40.74
CA GLN A 794 -16.64 -18.12 -40.57
C GLN A 794 -16.20 -17.98 -39.11
N ARG A 795 -15.35 -18.91 -38.65
CA ARG A 795 -14.61 -18.82 -37.39
C ARG A 795 -13.41 -17.89 -37.55
N VAL A 796 -13.38 -16.80 -36.79
CA VAL A 796 -12.31 -15.81 -36.85
C VAL A 796 -11.58 -15.75 -35.51
N ARG A 797 -10.24 -15.91 -35.57
CA ARG A 797 -9.34 -15.81 -34.41
C ARG A 797 -8.67 -14.45 -34.39
N PHE A 798 -8.77 -13.73 -33.28
CA PHE A 798 -8.05 -12.49 -33.03
C PHE A 798 -6.98 -12.73 -31.97
N TRP A 799 -5.73 -12.82 -32.41
CA TRP A 799 -4.55 -12.76 -31.54
C TRP A 799 -4.34 -11.30 -31.10
N VAL A 800 -4.13 -11.08 -29.80
CA VAL A 800 -3.96 -9.73 -29.23
C VAL A 800 -2.73 -9.71 -28.33
N VAL A 801 -1.91 -8.66 -28.43
CA VAL A 801 -0.74 -8.40 -27.58
C VAL A 801 -0.80 -6.96 -27.07
N ALA A 802 -0.68 -6.78 -25.76
CA ALA A 802 -0.63 -5.47 -25.11
C ALA A 802 0.83 -4.96 -25.07
N ALA A 803 1.30 -4.28 -26.11
CA ALA A 803 2.69 -3.80 -26.16
C ALA A 803 2.95 -2.59 -25.25
N GLY A 804 1.92 -1.82 -24.89
CA GLY A 804 2.04 -0.66 -24.02
C GLY A 804 2.65 0.56 -24.74
N PRO A 805 3.68 1.23 -24.19
CA PRO A 805 4.59 0.79 -23.11
C PRO A 805 4.08 0.93 -21.66
N SER A 806 2.83 1.29 -21.43
CA SER A 806 2.30 1.51 -20.06
C SER A 806 0.85 1.09 -19.86
N ASP A 807 -0.01 1.17 -20.87
CA ASP A 807 -1.41 0.70 -20.77
C ASP A 807 -1.58 -0.77 -21.22
N GLY A 808 -2.58 -1.43 -20.62
CA GLY A 808 -3.13 -2.69 -21.09
C GLY A 808 -4.23 -2.48 -22.16
N ILE A 809 -5.07 -3.49 -22.36
CA ILE A 809 -6.23 -3.43 -23.26
C ILE A 809 -7.37 -4.33 -22.76
N ALA A 810 -8.62 -3.87 -22.92
CA ALA A 810 -9.83 -4.66 -22.75
C ALA A 810 -10.46 -4.96 -24.13
N PHE A 811 -9.88 -5.88 -24.91
CA PHE A 811 -10.27 -6.08 -26.31
C PHE A 811 -11.69 -6.66 -26.44
N HIS A 812 -12.54 -5.98 -27.21
CA HIS A 812 -13.94 -6.34 -27.45
C HIS A 812 -14.30 -6.28 -28.94
N VAL A 813 -15.21 -7.16 -29.38
CA VAL A 813 -15.85 -7.11 -30.71
C VAL A 813 -17.36 -7.00 -30.52
N VAL A 814 -17.90 -5.82 -30.77
CA VAL A 814 -19.30 -5.43 -30.57
C VAL A 814 -20.21 -6.28 -31.47
N GLY A 815 -21.30 -6.78 -30.91
CA GLY A 815 -22.25 -7.66 -31.61
C GLY A 815 -21.84 -9.14 -31.64
N THR A 816 -20.76 -9.52 -30.94
CA THR A 816 -20.30 -10.92 -30.85
C THR A 816 -20.09 -11.36 -29.40
N VAL A 817 -19.93 -12.68 -29.20
CA VAL A 817 -19.44 -13.28 -27.96
C VAL A 817 -18.30 -14.23 -28.33
N PHE A 818 -17.23 -14.22 -27.55
CA PHE A 818 -16.10 -15.13 -27.73
C PHE A 818 -16.41 -16.51 -27.12
N ASP A 819 -16.39 -17.55 -27.94
CA ASP A 819 -16.56 -18.95 -27.48
C ASP A 819 -15.24 -19.63 -27.11
N THR A 820 -14.13 -19.03 -27.53
CA THR A 820 -12.78 -19.47 -27.23
C THR A 820 -11.99 -18.29 -26.70
N VAL A 821 -11.28 -18.50 -25.58
CA VAL A 821 -10.42 -17.49 -24.97
C VAL A 821 -9.14 -18.18 -24.53
N TYR A 822 -8.01 -17.67 -25.00
CA TYR A 822 -6.67 -18.12 -24.65
C TYR A 822 -5.86 -16.92 -24.17
N LYS A 823 -5.25 -17.00 -22.99
CA LYS A 823 -4.53 -15.90 -22.33
C LYS A 823 -3.32 -16.44 -21.59
N GLU A 824 -2.15 -15.81 -21.76
CA GLU A 824 -0.93 -16.11 -21.01
C GLU A 824 -0.55 -17.62 -21.00
N GLY A 825 -0.74 -18.29 -22.14
CA GLY A 825 -0.43 -19.71 -22.33
C GLY A 825 -1.56 -20.69 -21.99
N ALA A 826 -2.69 -20.24 -21.43
CA ALA A 826 -3.80 -21.09 -20.97
C ALA A 826 -5.13 -20.79 -21.67
N TYR A 827 -5.94 -21.83 -21.93
CA TYR A 827 -7.33 -21.69 -22.34
C TYR A 827 -8.21 -21.36 -21.13
N LEU A 828 -9.00 -20.29 -21.23
CA LEU A 828 -10.05 -19.92 -20.27
C LEU A 828 -11.44 -20.37 -20.75
N LEU A 829 -11.64 -20.46 -22.07
CA LEU A 829 -12.82 -21.03 -22.74
C LEU A 829 -12.39 -21.77 -24.01
N ARG A 830 -13.14 -22.80 -24.38
CA ARG A 830 -12.95 -23.64 -25.57
C ARG A 830 -14.26 -23.84 -26.35
N PRO A 831 -14.20 -24.12 -27.67
CA PRO A 831 -15.39 -24.48 -28.44
C PRO A 831 -16.14 -25.66 -27.81
N GLY A 832 -17.41 -25.45 -27.47
CA GLY A 832 -18.27 -26.44 -26.80
C GLY A 832 -18.46 -26.22 -25.29
N ASP A 833 -17.72 -25.31 -24.67
CA ASP A 833 -18.05 -24.83 -23.32
C ASP A 833 -19.40 -24.10 -23.31
N LYS A 834 -20.12 -24.15 -22.19
CA LYS A 834 -21.42 -23.46 -22.02
C LYS A 834 -21.30 -21.99 -21.59
N GLY A 835 -20.09 -21.45 -21.55
CA GLY A 835 -19.80 -20.05 -21.23
C GLY A 835 -19.24 -19.33 -22.45
N GLY A 836 -19.34 -18.00 -22.44
CA GLY A 836 -18.73 -17.12 -23.43
C GLY A 836 -18.08 -15.93 -22.73
N SER A 837 -17.10 -15.29 -23.37
CA SER A 837 -16.54 -14.01 -22.91
C SER A 837 -16.95 -12.86 -23.82
N GLN A 838 -17.14 -11.69 -23.21
CA GLN A 838 -17.33 -10.42 -23.90
C GLN A 838 -16.02 -9.71 -24.22
N VAL A 839 -14.95 -9.96 -23.45
CA VAL A 839 -13.69 -9.20 -23.47
C VAL A 839 -12.49 -10.14 -23.32
N LEU A 840 -11.37 -9.80 -23.96
CA LEU A 840 -10.03 -10.28 -23.60
C LEU A 840 -9.28 -9.14 -22.90
N ASP A 841 -9.16 -9.23 -21.57
CA ASP A 841 -8.38 -8.29 -20.78
C ASP A 841 -6.90 -8.70 -20.79
N LEU A 842 -5.99 -7.75 -21.04
CA LEU A 842 -4.55 -7.96 -21.04
C LEU A 842 -3.88 -6.79 -20.30
N ALA A 843 -3.06 -7.08 -19.30
CA ALA A 843 -2.14 -6.10 -18.74
C ALA A 843 -0.96 -5.83 -19.72
N PRO A 844 -0.15 -4.78 -19.52
CA PRO A 844 1.04 -4.55 -20.33
C PRO A 844 1.95 -5.79 -20.42
N ALA A 845 2.51 -6.01 -21.61
CA ALA A 845 3.28 -7.18 -22.04
C ALA A 845 2.53 -8.53 -22.11
N GLN A 846 1.25 -8.59 -21.73
CA GLN A 846 0.45 -9.82 -21.86
C GLN A 846 -0.08 -10.06 -23.28
N GLY A 847 -0.40 -11.31 -23.58
CA GLY A 847 -1.03 -11.67 -24.85
C GLY A 847 -1.90 -12.92 -24.83
N GLY A 848 -2.68 -13.08 -25.89
CA GLY A 848 -3.65 -14.16 -26.02
C GLY A 848 -4.30 -14.22 -27.40
N PHE A 849 -5.37 -15.00 -27.49
CA PHE A 849 -6.32 -14.91 -28.59
C PHE A 849 -7.76 -15.14 -28.13
N VAL A 850 -8.70 -14.64 -28.92
CA VAL A 850 -10.12 -14.97 -28.82
C VAL A 850 -10.66 -15.46 -30.15
N GLU A 851 -11.73 -16.25 -30.13
CA GLU A 851 -12.44 -16.68 -31.33
C GLU A 851 -13.94 -16.44 -31.20
N THR A 852 -14.56 -16.14 -32.33
CA THR A 852 -16.02 -16.11 -32.49
C THR A 852 -16.40 -16.55 -33.89
N VAL A 853 -17.69 -16.80 -34.11
CA VAL A 853 -18.29 -17.03 -35.43
C VAL A 853 -19.28 -15.91 -35.66
N PHE A 854 -19.08 -15.12 -36.73
CA PHE A 854 -20.01 -14.04 -37.08
C PHE A 854 -21.32 -14.65 -37.61
N PRO A 855 -22.49 -14.38 -36.99
CA PRO A 855 -23.72 -15.09 -37.32
C PRO A 855 -24.35 -14.64 -38.64
N GLU A 856 -24.19 -13.37 -39.00
CA GLU A 856 -24.80 -12.74 -40.18
C GLU A 856 -23.87 -11.69 -40.81
N ALA A 857 -24.19 -11.26 -42.04
CA ALA A 857 -23.44 -10.22 -42.73
C ALA A 857 -23.69 -8.84 -42.09
N GLY A 858 -22.66 -8.00 -42.01
CA GLY A 858 -22.76 -6.73 -41.28
C GLY A 858 -21.42 -6.04 -41.05
N HIS A 859 -21.45 -5.06 -40.14
CA HIS A 859 -20.28 -4.28 -39.73
C HIS A 859 -20.18 -4.36 -38.21
N TYR A 860 -19.18 -5.10 -37.70
CA TYR A 860 -18.98 -5.38 -36.28
C TYR A 860 -17.79 -4.57 -35.76
N PRO A 861 -18.02 -3.52 -34.94
CA PRO A 861 -16.94 -2.72 -34.37
C PRO A 861 -16.03 -3.57 -33.47
N PHE A 862 -14.73 -3.28 -33.46
CA PHE A 862 -13.82 -3.78 -32.44
C PHE A 862 -13.08 -2.63 -31.76
N VAL A 863 -12.84 -2.76 -30.45
CA VAL A 863 -12.35 -1.66 -29.60
C VAL A 863 -11.43 -2.19 -28.49
N ASP A 864 -10.59 -1.31 -27.95
CA ASP A 864 -10.24 -1.37 -26.54
C ASP A 864 -11.42 -0.82 -25.72
N HIS A 865 -11.98 -1.59 -24.79
CA HIS A 865 -13.18 -1.21 -24.05
C HIS A 865 -12.90 -0.19 -22.91
N ASP A 866 -11.65 0.22 -22.68
CA ASP A 866 -11.45 1.57 -22.11
C ASP A 866 -11.82 2.61 -23.17
N MET A 867 -12.99 3.23 -23.01
CA MET A 867 -13.55 4.13 -24.02
C MET A 867 -12.63 5.33 -24.34
N ARG A 868 -11.74 5.72 -23.41
CA ARG A 868 -10.73 6.76 -23.68
C ARG A 868 -9.78 6.32 -24.79
N HIS A 869 -9.40 5.04 -24.79
CA HIS A 869 -8.51 4.45 -25.78
C HIS A 869 -9.26 4.25 -27.11
N ALA A 870 -10.50 3.77 -27.08
CA ALA A 870 -11.34 3.61 -28.27
C ALA A 870 -11.57 4.94 -28.99
N GLU A 871 -12.08 5.96 -28.30
CA GLU A 871 -12.41 7.27 -28.87
C GLU A 871 -11.16 7.98 -29.38
N ALA A 872 -10.01 7.78 -28.71
CA ALA A 872 -8.70 8.26 -29.16
C ALA A 872 -7.92 7.26 -30.05
N GLY A 873 -8.61 6.34 -30.75
CA GLY A 873 -8.08 5.65 -31.94
C GLY A 873 -7.84 4.15 -31.87
N ALA A 874 -7.96 3.51 -30.70
CA ALA A 874 -7.91 2.05 -30.56
C ALA A 874 -9.26 1.40 -30.90
N HIS A 875 -9.70 1.60 -32.14
CA HIS A 875 -10.92 1.00 -32.67
C HIS A 875 -10.77 0.61 -34.15
N GLY A 876 -11.69 -0.22 -34.62
CA GLY A 876 -11.80 -0.65 -36.00
C GLY A 876 -13.12 -1.34 -36.31
N MET A 877 -13.22 -1.91 -37.50
CA MET A 877 -14.42 -2.58 -37.99
C MET A 877 -14.07 -3.95 -38.60
N VAL A 878 -14.90 -4.96 -38.36
CA VAL A 878 -14.95 -6.18 -39.17
C VAL A 878 -16.15 -6.09 -40.10
N LYS A 879 -15.90 -5.99 -41.41
CA LYS A 879 -16.91 -6.16 -42.45
C LYS A 879 -17.12 -7.66 -42.66
N VAL A 880 -18.34 -8.13 -42.45
CA VAL A 880 -18.76 -9.52 -42.66
C VAL A 880 -19.66 -9.55 -43.90
N GLU A 881 -19.28 -10.38 -44.87
CA GLU A 881 -19.98 -10.57 -46.16
C GLU A 881 -20.79 -11.88 -46.22
#